data_AF-A0A7Y9N924-F1
#
_entry.id   AF-A0A7Y9N924-F1
#
_cell.length_a   1.000
_cell.length_b   1.000
_cell.length_c   1.000
_cell.angle_alpha   90.00
_cell.angle_beta   90.00
_cell.angle_gamma   90.00
#
_symmetry.space_group_name_H-M   'P 1'
#
loop_
_entity.id
_entity.type
_entity.pdbx_description
1 polymer ?
#
loop_
_entity_poly.entity_id
_entity_poly.type
_entity_poly.pdbx_seq_one_letter_code
_entity_poly.pdbx_strand_id
1 'polypeptide(L)'
;MNSAFAKNERYAVAATPILRLLGDFAVEPAGLAPSGRKARALLARLVLADAPLARDRLSALLWSRRPDAQAHASLRQCLVELKPWTRASPPLLQAGRETVAIDHTQVADDISLLRAACAADDVAAVLTRLPAHDVRFLADLEGVDDAWDDWLMVERARQEEVIVREVLAMADRLLQRGHLEQALTVADRVTRFDPCSEHAARIVMHARWEAGDGDGLRHAWHRIEDALARGIDDRPSVETAELYRSLSERQCPPAPAIPAQRSAASAGGSPSLRSAIGLGAAALTLALVGADAPRTAAPAAMLAAPAVRVEPIEARGRDAIEDRFADALAGDFARLAKASGGVVRVLDSKAAGRGGDFVVRVAIERDGGEFVSEPRVVDPLNGSILWSSRLTAPVGDLSRLRERTALAVAGLVDCALTLNGRSQPLSTDADRRSLVFAICDAHIAYDGPRAIRLMEELVERWPGDADALGMLAQVRIKHLSHDGDPAALGAERSRAIDAAQRALAIDPGNAAALTALSQTGVSELFMVEALPLLDRALATDPEYPAALMSSAVGLFMAGYVRAGVDPAERAARGDPTSIYKALGVVRRYAAAGQMEEAMAQFAAAEAIWPGHPDLTEHRRRLAVELGRTNAAEAYRAATAEERRTFDMLLIRQFADPSAGSRAVEVAAEAEFAQNRSVAYAIAAHYARIGDMPKALSWLARAPVRNTDGQWSLLYWPSVAPLRRDPLFFRTLARIGLVDFWRRQDRWPDFCSEPGLRYDCRQEAGRLARLGRAISGGSGASR
;
A
#
# COMPACT_ATOMS: atom_id res chain seq x y z
N MET A 1 8.46 35.82 -58.92
CA MET A 1 9.77 35.13 -58.73
C MET A 1 9.72 34.43 -57.37
N ASN A 2 9.11 33.24 -57.27
CA ASN A 2 9.76 31.90 -57.27
C ASN A 2 11.10 31.89 -56.52
N SER A 3 11.17 31.36 -55.29
CA SER A 3 11.42 29.96 -54.89
C SER A 3 12.68 29.98 -54.00
N ALA A 4 12.59 29.84 -52.67
CA ALA A 4 12.72 28.55 -51.98
C ALA A 4 13.88 27.69 -52.54
N PHE A 5 14.97 27.56 -51.77
CA PHE A 5 15.58 26.26 -51.48
C PHE A 5 16.26 26.29 -50.11
N ALA A 6 15.87 25.31 -49.31
CA ALA A 6 16.26 25.05 -47.94
C ALA A 6 17.77 25.00 -47.74
N LYS A 7 18.26 25.64 -46.67
CA LYS A 7 19.38 25.08 -45.91
C LYS A 7 18.87 23.81 -45.23
N ASN A 8 18.89 22.71 -45.98
CA ASN A 8 18.88 21.36 -45.42
C ASN A 8 20.25 21.15 -44.76
N GLU A 9 20.44 21.74 -43.58
CA GLU A 9 21.46 21.24 -42.65
C GLU A 9 20.95 19.87 -42.18
N ARG A 10 21.28 18.83 -42.98
CA ARG A 10 21.17 17.44 -42.53
C ARG A 10 22.18 17.30 -41.40
N TYR A 11 21.68 17.11 -40.18
CA TYR A 11 22.52 16.73 -39.04
C TYR A 11 23.08 15.34 -39.35
N ALA A 12 24.33 15.27 -39.79
CA ALA A 12 25.05 14.02 -39.91
C ALA A 12 25.29 13.49 -38.49
N VAL A 13 24.55 12.45 -38.10
CA VAL A 13 24.69 11.80 -36.80
C VAL A 13 25.95 10.93 -36.87
N ALA A 14 27.08 11.47 -36.42
CA ALA A 14 28.40 10.81 -36.51
C ALA A 14 28.58 9.62 -35.54
N ALA A 15 27.65 9.43 -34.59
CA ALA A 15 27.58 8.31 -33.66
C ALA A 15 26.12 8.09 -33.23
N THR A 16 25.68 6.82 -33.07
CA THR A 16 24.35 6.46 -32.58
C THR A 16 24.05 7.20 -31.26
N PRO A 17 23.01 8.04 -31.20
CA PRO A 17 22.69 8.77 -29.97
C PRO A 17 22.28 7.82 -28.86
N ILE A 18 22.77 8.09 -27.65
CA ILE A 18 22.49 7.31 -26.44
C ILE A 18 21.68 8.17 -25.49
N LEU A 19 20.49 7.71 -25.10
CA LEU A 19 19.71 8.33 -24.03
C LEU A 19 20.17 7.74 -22.69
N ARG A 20 20.51 8.61 -21.76
CA ARG A 20 20.78 8.26 -20.36
C ARG A 20 19.48 8.35 -19.58
N LEU A 21 19.01 7.23 -19.07
CA LEU A 21 17.77 7.12 -18.31
C LEU A 21 18.05 6.78 -16.84
N LEU A 22 19.21 6.20 -16.54
CA LEU A 22 19.67 5.93 -15.18
C LEU A 22 20.28 7.21 -14.57
N GLY A 23 19.54 7.83 -13.64
CA GLY A 23 19.87 9.16 -13.12
C GLY A 23 19.14 10.27 -13.84
N ASP A 24 19.78 11.43 -13.98
CA ASP A 24 19.23 12.55 -14.73
C ASP A 24 19.17 12.22 -16.22
N PHE A 25 18.10 12.67 -16.88
CA PHE A 25 17.94 12.50 -18.31
C PHE A 25 19.03 13.25 -19.07
N ALA A 26 19.78 12.53 -19.91
CA ALA A 26 20.73 13.13 -20.84
C ALA A 26 20.70 12.45 -22.20
N VAL A 27 21.25 13.12 -23.21
CA VAL A 27 21.47 12.56 -24.54
C VAL A 27 22.93 12.75 -24.91
N GLU A 28 23.57 11.69 -25.39
CA GLU A 28 24.91 11.73 -25.95
C GLU A 28 24.81 11.57 -27.47
N PRO A 29 25.32 12.51 -28.30
CA PRO A 29 25.94 13.77 -27.93
C PRO A 29 24.95 14.82 -27.40
N ALA A 30 25.39 15.65 -26.44
CA ALA A 30 24.57 16.65 -25.76
C ALA A 30 23.86 17.65 -26.68
N GLY A 31 24.38 17.88 -27.89
CA GLY A 31 23.75 18.76 -28.90
C GLY A 31 22.39 18.27 -29.41
N LEU A 32 22.02 17.01 -29.15
CA LEU A 32 20.68 16.48 -29.47
C LEU A 32 19.70 16.56 -28.29
N ALA A 33 20.17 16.88 -27.08
CA ALA A 33 19.31 16.95 -25.91
C ALA A 33 18.35 18.16 -25.99
N PRO A 34 17.03 17.95 -25.84
CA PRO A 34 16.11 19.08 -25.76
C PRO A 34 16.26 19.82 -24.42
N SER A 35 16.05 21.14 -24.47
CA SER A 35 16.11 22.01 -23.31
C SER A 35 14.87 21.88 -22.41
N GLY A 36 13.70 21.70 -23.00
CA GLY A 36 12.42 21.59 -22.30
C GLY A 36 12.25 20.27 -21.55
N ARG A 37 11.83 20.33 -20.28
CA ARG A 37 11.59 19.13 -19.46
C ARG A 37 10.52 18.21 -20.08
N LYS A 38 9.45 18.77 -20.67
CA LYS A 38 8.41 17.97 -21.38
C LYS A 38 8.92 17.33 -22.67
N ALA A 39 9.89 17.93 -23.35
CA ALA A 39 10.52 17.33 -24.53
C ALA A 39 11.50 16.21 -24.14
N ARG A 40 12.23 16.37 -23.02
CA ARG A 40 13.04 15.30 -22.41
C ARG A 40 12.17 14.11 -21.98
N ALA A 41 11.09 14.39 -21.26
CA ALA A 41 10.10 13.39 -20.85
C ALA A 41 9.47 12.66 -22.06
N LEU A 42 9.12 13.40 -23.12
CA LEU A 42 8.63 12.81 -24.36
C LEU A 42 9.65 11.83 -24.98
N LEU A 43 10.93 12.22 -25.09
CA LEU A 43 11.97 11.33 -25.62
C LEU A 43 12.18 10.10 -24.73
N ALA A 44 12.25 10.29 -23.41
CA ALA A 44 12.39 9.18 -22.45
C ALA A 44 11.23 8.19 -22.59
N ARG A 45 9.99 8.68 -22.72
CA ARG A 45 8.82 7.81 -22.91
C ARG A 45 8.82 7.08 -24.23
N LEU A 46 9.30 7.72 -25.30
CA LEU A 46 9.36 7.12 -26.63
C LEU A 46 10.44 6.03 -26.72
N VAL A 47 11.60 6.22 -26.09
CA VAL A 47 12.68 5.21 -26.12
C VAL A 47 12.38 3.98 -25.29
N LEU A 48 11.50 4.08 -24.30
CA LEU A 48 11.00 2.96 -23.51
C LEU A 48 9.76 2.29 -24.14
N ALA A 49 9.24 2.81 -25.24
CA ALA A 49 8.04 2.26 -25.86
C ALA A 49 8.41 1.11 -26.80
N ASP A 50 7.79 -0.05 -26.62
CA ASP A 50 7.96 -1.18 -27.55
C ASP A 50 7.23 -0.98 -28.90
N ALA A 51 6.39 0.04 -29.00
CA ALA A 51 5.57 0.35 -30.17
C ALA A 51 5.31 1.85 -30.34
N PRO A 52 4.94 2.33 -31.55
CA PRO A 52 4.54 3.71 -31.78
C PRO A 52 3.43 4.18 -30.83
N LEU A 53 3.61 5.35 -30.22
CA LEU A 53 2.66 5.90 -29.25
C LEU A 53 1.69 6.88 -29.91
N ALA A 54 0.41 6.74 -29.60
CA ALA A 54 -0.63 7.68 -30.05
C ALA A 54 -0.37 9.09 -29.47
N ARG A 55 -0.59 10.11 -30.30
CA ARG A 55 -0.44 11.53 -29.92
C ARG A 55 -1.39 11.94 -28.80
N ASP A 56 -2.60 11.39 -28.80
CA ASP A 56 -3.60 11.65 -27.77
C ASP A 56 -3.12 11.12 -26.41
N ARG A 57 -2.55 9.91 -26.40
CA ARG A 57 -1.95 9.30 -25.19
C ARG A 57 -0.76 10.09 -24.67
N LEU A 58 0.12 10.54 -25.57
CA LEU A 58 1.26 11.40 -25.20
C LEU A 58 0.79 12.77 -24.67
N SER A 59 -0.30 13.30 -25.23
CA SER A 59 -0.87 14.57 -24.81
C SER A 59 -1.50 14.48 -23.41
N ALA A 60 -2.27 13.42 -23.16
CA ALA A 60 -2.87 13.12 -21.87
C ALA A 60 -1.80 12.86 -20.79
N LEU A 61 -0.71 12.19 -21.14
CA LEU A 61 0.39 11.88 -20.22
C LEU A 61 1.17 13.12 -19.79
N LEU A 62 1.51 13.99 -20.75
CA LEU A 62 2.42 15.12 -20.51
C LEU A 62 1.71 16.45 -20.29
N TRP A 63 0.39 16.54 -20.49
CA TRP A 63 -0.40 17.76 -20.27
C TRP A 63 -1.81 17.43 -19.75
N SER A 64 -1.92 16.56 -18.73
CA SER A 64 -3.19 16.03 -18.23
C SER A 64 -4.19 17.11 -17.79
N ARG A 65 -3.70 18.25 -17.32
CA ARG A 65 -4.53 19.36 -16.83
C ARG A 65 -5.03 20.30 -17.93
N ARG A 66 -4.72 20.04 -19.20
CA ARG A 66 -5.13 20.88 -20.34
C ARG A 66 -6.24 20.20 -21.14
N PRO A 67 -7.22 20.96 -21.65
CA PRO A 67 -8.19 20.44 -22.62
C PRO A 67 -7.49 19.91 -23.88
N ASP A 68 -8.01 18.86 -24.50
CA ASP A 68 -7.39 18.09 -25.59
C ASP A 68 -6.84 18.97 -26.72
N ALA A 69 -7.61 19.95 -27.19
CA ALA A 69 -7.19 20.86 -28.25
C ALA A 69 -5.90 21.64 -27.88
N GLN A 70 -5.79 22.09 -26.62
CA GLN A 70 -4.61 22.78 -26.12
C GLN A 70 -3.45 21.83 -25.82
N ALA A 71 -3.75 20.62 -25.33
CA ALA A 71 -2.75 19.58 -25.12
C ALA A 71 -2.10 19.16 -26.45
N HIS A 72 -2.90 18.96 -27.51
CA HIS A 72 -2.41 18.62 -28.86
C HIS A 72 -1.59 19.74 -29.49
N ALA A 73 -1.99 21.00 -29.27
CA ALA A 73 -1.19 22.17 -29.67
C ALA A 73 0.16 22.21 -28.92
N SER A 74 0.15 21.87 -27.62
CA SER A 74 1.35 21.81 -26.79
C SER A 74 2.30 20.67 -27.22
N LEU A 75 1.75 19.49 -27.55
CA LEU A 75 2.52 18.38 -28.13
C LEU A 75 3.13 18.76 -29.49
N ARG A 76 2.40 19.49 -30.34
CA ARG A 76 2.93 19.99 -31.61
C ARG A 76 4.12 20.92 -31.37
N GLN A 77 4.02 21.83 -30.41
CA GLN A 77 5.11 22.74 -30.05
C GLN A 77 6.30 21.97 -29.43
N CYS A 78 6.04 20.96 -28.62
CA CYS A 78 7.07 20.08 -28.05
C CYS A 78 7.86 19.35 -29.16
N LEU A 79 7.17 18.80 -30.15
CA LEU A 79 7.80 18.14 -31.30
C LEU A 79 8.61 19.09 -32.20
N VAL A 80 8.34 20.39 -32.16
CA VAL A 80 9.16 21.40 -32.87
C VAL A 80 10.56 21.49 -32.25
N GLU A 81 10.70 21.29 -30.93
CA GLU A 81 12.00 21.21 -30.26
C GLU A 81 12.78 19.96 -30.67
N LEU A 82 12.07 18.87 -30.99
CA LEU A 82 12.64 17.61 -31.48
C LEU A 82 12.88 17.59 -33.00
N LYS A 83 12.92 18.76 -33.65
CA LYS A 83 13.30 18.88 -35.08
C LYS A 83 14.64 18.22 -35.44
N PRO A 84 15.70 18.31 -34.62
CA PRO A 84 16.96 17.61 -34.91
C PRO A 84 16.78 16.09 -35.04
N TRP A 85 15.88 15.50 -34.27
CA TRP A 85 15.58 14.06 -34.28
C TRP A 85 14.77 13.64 -35.50
N THR A 86 13.75 14.44 -35.85
CA THR A 86 12.87 14.17 -37.00
C THR A 86 13.52 14.46 -38.35
N ARG A 87 14.54 15.34 -38.39
CA ARG A 87 15.26 15.75 -39.62
C ARG A 87 16.64 15.11 -39.78
N ALA A 88 17.04 14.26 -38.85
CA ALA A 88 18.23 13.43 -39.01
C ALA A 88 18.13 12.60 -40.30
N SER A 89 19.28 12.19 -40.84
CA SER A 89 19.35 11.38 -42.04
C SER A 89 20.20 10.13 -41.78
N PRO A 90 19.58 8.98 -41.51
CA PRO A 90 18.14 8.72 -41.48
C PRO A 90 17.43 9.33 -40.25
N PRO A 91 16.08 9.51 -40.26
CA PRO A 91 15.36 10.09 -39.13
C PRO A 91 15.45 9.21 -37.89
N LEU A 92 15.74 9.82 -36.73
CA LEU A 92 15.82 9.14 -35.43
C LEU A 92 14.44 9.02 -34.76
N LEU A 93 13.52 9.93 -35.10
CA LEU A 93 12.17 10.00 -34.54
C LEU A 93 11.16 10.25 -35.67
N GLN A 94 10.14 9.42 -35.75
CA GLN A 94 9.05 9.52 -36.70
C GLN A 94 7.84 10.16 -36.03
N ALA A 95 7.51 11.39 -36.42
CA ALA A 95 6.35 12.12 -35.91
C ALA A 95 5.23 12.13 -36.98
N GLY A 96 4.39 11.10 -36.95
CA GLY A 96 3.23 10.97 -37.83
C GLY A 96 2.04 11.83 -37.43
N ARG A 97 0.94 11.70 -38.19
CA ARG A 97 -0.33 12.40 -37.91
C ARG A 97 -1.02 11.89 -36.66
N GLU A 98 -0.93 10.59 -36.38
CA GLU A 98 -1.63 9.93 -35.26
C GLU A 98 -0.67 9.37 -34.22
N THR A 99 0.53 8.97 -34.62
CA THR A 99 1.52 8.34 -33.75
C THR A 99 2.88 9.03 -33.79
N VAL A 100 3.66 8.82 -32.74
CA VAL A 100 5.06 9.22 -32.62
C VAL A 100 5.86 7.99 -32.20
N ALA A 101 6.98 7.73 -32.87
CA ALA A 101 7.85 6.59 -32.60
C ALA A 101 9.31 7.01 -32.69
N ILE A 102 10.17 6.37 -31.90
CA ILE A 102 11.62 6.46 -32.06
C ILE A 102 12.11 5.27 -32.88
N ASP A 103 13.20 5.45 -33.61
CA ASP A 103 13.84 4.35 -34.33
C ASP A 103 14.91 3.69 -33.44
N HIS A 104 14.53 2.60 -32.78
CA HIS A 104 15.41 1.83 -31.88
C HIS A 104 16.60 1.17 -32.61
N THR A 105 16.63 1.16 -33.95
CA THR A 105 17.81 0.68 -34.69
C THR A 105 18.90 1.75 -34.80
N GLN A 106 18.52 3.03 -34.60
CA GLN A 106 19.40 4.19 -34.72
C GLN A 106 19.56 4.97 -33.42
N VAL A 107 18.77 4.66 -32.39
CA VAL A 107 18.83 5.28 -31.07
C VAL A 107 19.01 4.18 -30.04
N ALA A 108 19.99 4.36 -29.17
CA ALA A 108 20.21 3.48 -28.03
C ALA A 108 19.83 4.18 -26.72
N ASP A 109 19.57 3.39 -25.69
CA ASP A 109 19.45 3.85 -24.31
C ASP A 109 20.39 3.05 -23.40
N ASP A 110 20.78 3.64 -22.29
CA ASP A 110 21.72 3.04 -21.35
C ASP A 110 21.23 1.74 -20.70
N ILE A 111 19.91 1.55 -20.57
CA ILE A 111 19.32 0.30 -20.07
C ILE A 111 19.45 -0.81 -21.11
N SER A 112 19.05 -0.59 -22.37
CA SER A 112 19.21 -1.56 -23.45
C SER A 112 20.68 -1.93 -23.67
N LEU A 113 21.59 -0.96 -23.58
CA LEU A 113 23.03 -1.20 -23.66
C LEU A 113 23.57 -1.99 -22.45
N LEU A 114 23.07 -1.71 -21.24
CA LEU A 114 23.40 -2.49 -20.05
C LEU A 114 22.96 -3.94 -20.21
N ARG A 115 21.73 -4.17 -20.70
CA ARG A 115 21.20 -5.53 -20.96
C ARG A 115 22.03 -6.28 -22.01
N ALA A 116 22.42 -5.61 -23.08
CA ALA A 116 23.31 -6.19 -24.09
C ALA A 116 24.68 -6.57 -23.50
N ALA A 117 25.25 -5.72 -22.65
CA ALA A 117 26.49 -6.02 -21.94
C ALA A 117 26.34 -7.21 -20.99
N CYS A 118 25.21 -7.31 -20.27
CA CYS A 118 24.89 -8.49 -19.46
C CYS A 118 24.82 -9.77 -20.28
N ALA A 119 24.15 -9.73 -21.45
CA ALA A 119 24.04 -10.89 -22.33
C ALA A 119 25.40 -11.34 -22.92
N ALA A 120 26.33 -10.41 -23.12
CA ALA A 120 27.69 -10.68 -23.59
C ALA A 120 28.69 -11.01 -22.46
N ASP A 121 28.25 -11.03 -21.20
CA ASP A 121 29.08 -11.16 -20.01
C ASP A 121 30.24 -10.13 -19.93
N ASP A 122 30.05 -8.92 -20.49
CA ASP A 122 31.04 -7.83 -20.47
C ASP A 122 30.99 -7.05 -19.14
N VAL A 123 31.82 -7.49 -18.20
CA VAL A 123 31.94 -6.92 -16.85
C VAL A 123 32.31 -5.44 -16.87
N ALA A 124 33.25 -5.02 -17.73
CA ALA A 124 33.70 -3.63 -17.76
C ALA A 124 32.57 -2.72 -18.27
N ALA A 125 31.85 -3.15 -19.29
CA ALA A 125 30.70 -2.43 -19.83
C ALA A 125 29.54 -2.32 -18.82
N VAL A 126 29.26 -3.36 -18.04
CA VAL A 126 28.24 -3.36 -16.98
C VAL A 126 28.63 -2.41 -15.85
N LEU A 127 29.85 -2.49 -15.33
CA LEU A 127 30.30 -1.64 -14.21
C LEU A 127 30.38 -0.15 -14.55
N THR A 128 30.54 0.17 -15.83
CA THR A 128 30.52 1.55 -16.34
C THR A 128 29.10 2.10 -16.45
N ARG A 129 28.10 1.23 -16.70
CA ARG A 129 26.71 1.64 -16.96
C ARG A 129 25.80 1.51 -15.74
N LEU A 130 26.02 0.51 -14.90
CA LEU A 130 25.28 0.32 -13.66
C LEU A 130 25.74 1.35 -12.61
N PRO A 131 24.86 2.21 -12.11
CA PRO A 131 25.21 3.22 -11.12
C PRO A 131 25.91 2.63 -9.90
N ALA A 132 26.88 3.35 -9.34
CA ALA A 132 27.67 2.89 -8.19
C ALA A 132 26.90 2.92 -6.86
N HIS A 133 25.76 3.61 -6.84
CA HIS A 133 24.88 3.81 -5.68
C HIS A 133 23.43 3.83 -6.18
N ASP A 134 22.47 3.80 -5.26
CA ASP A 134 21.06 4.04 -5.52
C ASP A 134 20.87 5.41 -6.21
N VAL A 135 20.62 5.37 -7.51
CA VAL A 135 20.39 6.53 -8.37
C VAL A 135 19.04 6.32 -9.05
N ARG A 136 18.12 7.24 -8.81
CA ARG A 136 16.76 7.16 -9.32
C ARG A 136 16.72 7.28 -10.85
N PHE A 137 15.97 6.39 -11.48
CA PHE A 137 15.67 6.47 -12.91
C PHE A 137 14.89 7.77 -13.25
N LEU A 138 15.38 8.52 -14.24
CA LEU A 138 14.88 9.85 -14.65
C LEU A 138 14.69 10.81 -13.46
N ALA A 139 15.73 10.99 -12.65
CA ALA A 139 15.67 11.74 -11.40
C ALA A 139 15.25 13.22 -11.58
N ASP A 140 15.63 13.86 -12.69
CA ASP A 140 15.32 15.27 -12.99
C ASP A 140 13.94 15.50 -13.64
N LEU A 141 13.19 14.44 -13.94
CA LEU A 141 11.91 14.51 -14.66
C LEU A 141 10.68 14.30 -13.76
N GLU A 142 10.82 14.36 -12.44
CA GLU A 142 9.69 14.36 -11.49
C GLU A 142 9.04 15.74 -11.39
N GLY A 143 7.71 15.82 -11.28
CA GLY A 143 6.96 17.07 -11.28
C GLY A 143 6.76 17.66 -12.68
N VAL A 144 6.87 16.86 -13.74
CA VAL A 144 6.64 17.32 -15.12
C VAL A 144 5.15 17.51 -15.40
N ASP A 145 4.33 16.57 -14.91
CA ASP A 145 2.87 16.54 -14.97
C ASP A 145 2.37 15.42 -14.04
N ASP A 146 1.18 15.52 -13.45
CA ASP A 146 0.73 14.52 -12.47
C ASP A 146 0.59 13.11 -13.09
N ALA A 147 0.02 13.03 -14.30
CA ALA A 147 -0.11 11.77 -15.03
C ALA A 147 1.25 11.19 -15.45
N TRP A 148 2.24 12.06 -15.68
CA TRP A 148 3.62 11.64 -15.94
C TRP A 148 4.27 11.07 -14.69
N ASP A 149 4.10 11.73 -13.53
CA ASP A 149 4.69 11.30 -12.27
C ASP A 149 4.11 9.95 -11.81
N ASP A 150 2.79 9.75 -12.01
CA ASP A 150 2.12 8.47 -11.78
C ASP A 150 2.72 7.37 -12.66
N TRP A 151 2.92 7.62 -13.97
CA TRP A 151 3.57 6.67 -14.86
C TRP A 151 5.05 6.43 -14.48
N LEU A 152 5.78 7.49 -14.14
CA LEU A 152 7.20 7.44 -13.83
C LEU A 152 7.49 6.60 -12.59
N MET A 153 6.64 6.69 -11.56
CA MET A 153 6.74 5.88 -10.35
C MET A 153 6.69 4.37 -10.68
N VAL A 154 5.78 3.99 -11.58
CA VAL A 154 5.57 2.60 -11.99
C VAL A 154 6.70 2.12 -12.88
N GLU A 155 7.11 2.95 -13.84
CA GLU A 155 8.20 2.63 -14.74
C GLU A 155 9.52 2.47 -13.98
N ARG A 156 9.77 3.27 -12.94
CA ARG A 156 10.94 3.13 -12.05
C ARG A 156 11.04 1.72 -11.47
N ALA A 157 9.97 1.24 -10.83
CA ALA A 157 9.93 -0.10 -10.26
C ALA A 157 10.16 -1.19 -11.32
N ARG A 158 9.52 -1.06 -12.49
CA ARG A 158 9.67 -2.00 -13.61
C ARG A 158 11.12 -2.06 -14.12
N GLN A 159 11.77 -0.91 -14.31
CA GLN A 159 13.12 -0.86 -14.85
C GLN A 159 14.17 -1.34 -13.85
N GLU A 160 14.01 -0.99 -12.56
CA GLU A 160 14.88 -1.49 -11.48
C GLU A 160 14.84 -3.03 -11.41
N GLU A 161 13.65 -3.63 -11.43
CA GLU A 161 13.48 -5.09 -11.43
C GLU A 161 14.19 -5.75 -12.63
N VAL A 162 13.99 -5.21 -13.84
CA VAL A 162 14.63 -5.73 -15.05
C VAL A 162 16.15 -5.64 -14.96
N ILE A 163 16.69 -4.49 -14.53
CA ILE A 163 18.14 -4.28 -14.43
C ILE A 163 18.76 -5.26 -13.44
N VAL A 164 18.20 -5.38 -12.24
CA VAL A 164 18.70 -6.28 -11.20
C VAL A 164 18.68 -7.72 -11.70
N ARG A 165 17.58 -8.16 -12.32
CA ARG A 165 17.46 -9.52 -12.87
C ARG A 165 18.54 -9.83 -13.91
N GLU A 166 18.75 -8.96 -14.90
CA GLU A 166 19.71 -9.24 -15.98
C GLU A 166 21.18 -9.23 -15.49
N VAL A 167 21.51 -8.31 -14.58
CA VAL A 167 22.86 -8.22 -14.00
C VAL A 167 23.16 -9.42 -13.10
N LEU A 168 22.18 -9.89 -12.32
CA LEU A 168 22.34 -11.07 -11.49
C LEU A 168 22.43 -12.36 -12.30
N ALA A 169 21.65 -12.50 -13.37
CA ALA A 169 21.78 -13.63 -14.28
C ALA A 169 23.19 -13.72 -14.89
N MET A 170 23.83 -12.59 -15.19
CA MET A 170 25.23 -12.54 -15.59
C MET A 170 26.18 -12.92 -14.44
N ALA A 171 25.96 -12.39 -13.24
CA ALA A 171 26.78 -12.72 -12.08
C ALA A 171 26.75 -14.21 -11.74
N ASP A 172 25.60 -14.87 -11.86
CA ASP A 172 25.45 -16.33 -11.71
C ASP A 172 26.24 -17.10 -12.76
N ARG A 173 26.17 -16.70 -14.04
CA ARG A 173 26.95 -17.34 -15.11
C ARG A 173 28.45 -17.21 -14.86
N LEU A 174 28.90 -16.05 -14.39
CA LEU A 174 30.31 -15.83 -14.02
C LEU A 174 30.72 -16.71 -12.84
N LEU A 175 29.87 -16.82 -11.81
CA LEU A 175 30.10 -17.67 -10.64
C LEU A 175 30.20 -19.15 -11.05
N GLN A 176 29.27 -19.64 -11.87
CA GLN A 176 29.24 -21.02 -12.38
C GLN A 176 30.46 -21.38 -13.23
N ARG A 177 31.04 -20.42 -13.94
CA ARG A 177 32.28 -20.60 -14.73
C ARG A 177 33.56 -20.44 -13.90
N GLY A 178 33.46 -20.14 -12.61
CA GLY A 178 34.60 -19.98 -11.71
C GLY A 178 35.29 -18.60 -11.82
N HIS A 179 34.69 -17.61 -12.47
CA HIS A 179 35.22 -16.24 -12.54
C HIS A 179 34.87 -15.45 -11.27
N LEU A 180 35.39 -15.91 -10.12
CA LEU A 180 34.98 -15.47 -8.78
C LEU A 180 35.13 -13.95 -8.56
N GLU A 181 36.26 -13.36 -8.94
CA GLU A 181 36.49 -11.91 -8.77
C GLU A 181 35.51 -11.07 -9.59
N GLN A 182 35.19 -11.53 -10.80
CA GLN A 182 34.25 -10.84 -11.68
C GLN A 182 32.81 -10.96 -11.17
N ALA A 183 32.40 -12.16 -10.76
CA ALA A 183 31.10 -12.40 -10.14
C ALA A 183 30.92 -11.56 -8.85
N LEU A 184 31.95 -11.54 -7.99
CA LEU A 184 31.98 -10.72 -6.78
C LEU A 184 31.86 -9.22 -7.10
N THR A 185 32.62 -8.73 -8.07
CA THR A 185 32.61 -7.30 -8.42
C THR A 185 31.25 -6.85 -8.94
N VAL A 186 30.60 -7.67 -9.77
CA VAL A 186 29.28 -7.38 -10.33
C VAL A 186 28.20 -7.50 -9.26
N ALA A 187 28.19 -8.57 -8.46
CA ALA A 187 27.20 -8.76 -7.41
C ALA A 187 27.34 -7.72 -6.28
N ASP A 188 28.56 -7.34 -5.87
CA ASP A 188 28.76 -6.27 -4.89
C ASP A 188 28.27 -4.91 -5.43
N ARG A 189 28.40 -4.66 -6.74
CA ARG A 189 27.79 -3.49 -7.38
C ARG A 189 26.27 -3.51 -7.27
N VAL A 190 25.62 -4.66 -7.49
CA VAL A 190 24.17 -4.81 -7.30
C VAL A 190 23.79 -4.55 -5.84
N THR A 191 24.52 -5.05 -4.84
CA THR A 191 24.21 -4.77 -3.41
C THR A 191 24.32 -3.29 -3.01
N ARG A 192 24.88 -2.42 -3.86
CA ARG A 192 24.90 -0.96 -3.64
C ARG A 192 23.80 -0.24 -4.41
N PHE A 193 23.35 -0.83 -5.51
CA PHE A 193 22.26 -0.35 -6.35
C PHE A 193 20.90 -0.74 -5.75
N ASP A 194 20.73 -2.03 -5.42
CA ASP A 194 19.63 -2.61 -4.66
C ASP A 194 20.18 -3.30 -3.39
N PRO A 195 20.25 -2.57 -2.27
CA PRO A 195 20.76 -3.11 -1.01
C PRO A 195 19.98 -4.30 -0.46
N CYS A 196 18.71 -4.46 -0.83
CA CYS A 196 17.85 -5.54 -0.35
C CYS A 196 17.95 -6.81 -1.21
N SER A 197 18.80 -6.82 -2.25
CA SER A 197 18.94 -7.97 -3.13
C SER A 197 19.62 -9.16 -2.44
N GLU A 198 18.80 -10.07 -1.91
CA GLU A 198 19.27 -11.31 -1.28
C GLU A 198 20.07 -12.19 -2.24
N HIS A 199 19.64 -12.27 -3.50
CA HIS A 199 20.34 -13.06 -4.52
C HIS A 199 21.74 -12.50 -4.80
N ALA A 200 21.89 -11.17 -4.87
CA ALA A 200 23.20 -10.53 -4.95
C ALA A 200 24.06 -10.88 -3.71
N ALA A 201 23.46 -10.81 -2.52
CA ALA A 201 24.16 -11.13 -1.27
C ALA A 201 24.63 -12.59 -1.23
N ARG A 202 23.82 -13.54 -1.71
CA ARG A 202 24.20 -14.96 -1.82
C ARG A 202 25.39 -15.17 -2.77
N ILE A 203 25.40 -14.52 -3.92
CA ILE A 203 26.55 -14.57 -4.86
C ILE A 203 27.81 -13.98 -4.19
N VAL A 204 27.68 -12.83 -3.51
CA VAL A 204 28.81 -12.22 -2.78
C VAL A 204 29.33 -13.15 -1.67
N MET A 205 28.43 -13.77 -0.88
CA MET A 205 28.80 -14.71 0.18
C MET A 205 29.52 -15.94 -0.39
N HIS A 206 28.99 -16.54 -1.45
CA HIS A 206 29.60 -17.69 -2.11
C HIS A 206 30.98 -17.34 -2.69
N ALA A 207 31.10 -16.23 -3.42
CA ALA A 207 32.35 -15.82 -4.03
C ALA A 207 33.43 -15.48 -2.99
N ARG A 208 33.06 -14.85 -1.87
CA ARG A 208 33.99 -14.54 -0.76
C ARG A 208 34.43 -15.81 -0.02
N TRP A 209 33.53 -16.76 0.19
CA TRP A 209 33.89 -18.04 0.81
C TRP A 209 34.86 -18.85 -0.06
N GLU A 210 34.61 -18.95 -1.37
CA GLU A 210 35.52 -19.59 -2.33
C GLU A 210 36.90 -18.90 -2.40
N ALA A 211 36.92 -17.57 -2.19
CA ALA A 211 38.16 -16.78 -2.15
C ALA A 211 38.93 -16.90 -0.82
N GLY A 212 38.41 -17.60 0.19
CA GLY A 212 39.02 -17.68 1.52
C GLY A 212 38.79 -16.45 2.41
N ASP A 213 37.89 -15.54 2.04
CA ASP A 213 37.58 -14.29 2.75
C ASP A 213 36.42 -14.47 3.74
N GLY A 214 36.70 -15.14 4.86
CA GLY A 214 35.72 -15.38 5.91
C GLY A 214 35.19 -14.11 6.60
N ASP A 215 36.00 -13.05 6.68
CA ASP A 215 35.58 -11.76 7.24
C ASP A 215 34.63 -11.05 6.28
N GLY A 216 34.95 -11.09 4.99
CA GLY A 216 34.08 -10.59 3.94
C GLY A 216 32.76 -11.35 3.86
N LEU A 217 32.73 -12.67 4.06
CA LEU A 217 31.50 -13.45 4.16
C LEU A 217 30.59 -12.89 5.27
N ARG A 218 31.13 -12.67 6.48
CA ARG A 218 30.37 -12.11 7.61
C ARG A 218 29.90 -10.67 7.36
N HIS A 219 30.73 -9.85 6.73
CA HIS A 219 30.34 -8.49 6.34
C HIS A 219 29.23 -8.48 5.29
N ALA A 220 29.22 -9.43 4.35
CA ALA A 220 28.15 -9.55 3.37
C ALA A 220 26.83 -9.97 4.03
N TRP A 221 26.88 -10.94 4.96
CA TRP A 221 25.74 -11.36 5.78
C TRP A 221 25.15 -10.20 6.60
N HIS A 222 25.97 -9.49 7.37
CA HIS A 222 25.47 -8.37 8.17
C HIS A 222 24.96 -7.22 7.29
N ARG A 223 25.57 -6.99 6.13
CA ARG A 223 25.07 -5.96 5.19
C ARG A 223 23.69 -6.29 4.68
N ILE A 224 23.40 -7.55 4.34
CA ILE A 224 22.07 -7.95 3.87
C ILE A 224 21.06 -8.00 5.03
N GLU A 225 21.44 -8.48 6.22
CA GLU A 225 20.61 -8.37 7.42
C GLU A 225 20.22 -6.92 7.69
N ASP A 226 21.20 -6.03 7.70
CA ASP A 226 21.00 -4.61 7.94
C ASP A 226 20.18 -3.94 6.82
N ALA A 227 20.32 -4.38 5.58
CA ALA A 227 19.61 -3.81 4.44
C ALA A 227 18.16 -4.27 4.37
N LEU A 228 17.89 -5.57 4.58
CA LEU A 228 16.54 -6.12 4.70
C LEU A 228 15.84 -5.54 5.93
N ALA A 229 16.51 -5.47 7.08
CA ALA A 229 15.99 -4.77 8.27
C ALA A 229 15.75 -3.26 8.06
N ARG A 230 16.09 -2.68 6.90
CA ARG A 230 15.72 -1.33 6.47
C ARG A 230 14.74 -1.30 5.28
N GLY A 231 14.52 -2.44 4.62
CA GLY A 231 13.57 -2.67 3.53
C GLY A 231 12.29 -3.31 4.03
N ILE A 232 11.50 -3.87 3.10
CA ILE A 232 10.17 -4.45 3.36
C ILE A 232 10.27 -5.76 4.16
N ASP A 233 11.38 -6.48 4.02
CA ASP A 233 11.58 -7.81 4.59
C ASP A 233 12.41 -7.72 5.87
N ASP A 234 11.87 -8.12 7.02
CA ASP A 234 12.53 -7.89 8.31
C ASP A 234 13.81 -8.76 8.51
N ARG A 235 13.98 -9.84 7.72
CA ARG A 235 15.09 -10.80 7.87
C ARG A 235 15.49 -11.44 6.52
N PRO A 236 16.75 -11.90 6.37
CA PRO A 236 17.13 -12.74 5.24
C PRO A 236 16.26 -13.99 5.13
N SER A 237 15.86 -14.34 3.92
CA SER A 237 15.15 -15.57 3.59
C SER A 237 15.86 -16.81 4.16
N VAL A 238 15.09 -17.88 4.32
CA VAL A 238 15.60 -19.17 4.81
C VAL A 238 16.77 -19.66 3.95
N GLU A 239 16.67 -19.51 2.62
CA GLU A 239 17.72 -19.88 1.67
C GLU A 239 19.03 -19.10 1.93
N THR A 240 18.95 -17.78 2.14
CA THR A 240 20.11 -16.92 2.41
C THR A 240 20.72 -17.23 3.79
N ALA A 241 19.88 -17.46 4.80
CA ALA A 241 20.31 -17.82 6.16
C ALA A 241 20.95 -19.22 6.21
N GLU A 242 20.40 -20.19 5.50
CA GLU A 242 20.97 -21.54 5.36
C GLU A 242 22.29 -21.52 4.61
N LEU A 243 22.38 -20.73 3.53
CA LEU A 243 23.65 -20.54 2.83
C LEU A 243 24.71 -20.01 3.79
N TYR A 244 24.44 -18.90 4.50
CA TYR A 244 25.39 -18.33 5.45
C TYR A 244 25.78 -19.32 6.55
N ARG A 245 24.80 -20.02 7.15
CA ARG A 245 25.04 -21.05 8.17
C ARG A 245 25.95 -22.15 7.62
N SER A 246 25.63 -22.68 6.45
CA SER A 246 26.39 -23.77 5.83
C SER A 246 27.82 -23.36 5.46
N LEU A 247 28.02 -22.12 4.99
CA LEU A 247 29.35 -21.58 4.65
C LEU A 247 30.16 -21.23 5.90
N SER A 248 29.50 -20.84 6.99
CA SER A 248 30.13 -20.51 8.28
C SER A 248 30.54 -21.76 9.08
N GLU A 249 29.77 -22.84 8.97
CA GLU A 249 30.07 -24.13 9.60
C GLU A 249 31.18 -24.91 8.87
N ARG A 250 31.29 -24.72 7.56
CA ARG A 250 32.41 -25.26 6.76
C ARG A 250 33.65 -24.41 7.02
N GLN A 251 34.79 -25.05 7.27
CA GLN A 251 36.06 -24.31 7.29
C GLN A 251 36.27 -23.66 5.92
N CYS A 252 36.41 -22.33 5.94
CA CYS A 252 36.70 -21.55 4.74
C CYS A 252 38.02 -22.08 4.13
N PRO A 253 38.07 -22.37 2.81
CA PRO A 253 39.28 -22.84 2.18
C PRO A 253 40.42 -21.84 2.43
N PRO A 254 41.65 -22.32 2.68
CA PRO A 254 42.77 -21.43 2.91
C PRO A 254 42.96 -20.52 1.70
N ALA A 255 42.94 -19.20 1.93
CA ALA A 255 43.07 -18.20 0.89
C ALA A 255 44.31 -18.50 0.03
N PRO A 256 44.21 -18.46 -1.32
CA PRO A 256 45.39 -18.59 -2.16
C PRO A 256 46.38 -17.48 -1.80
N ALA A 257 47.61 -17.88 -1.45
CA ALA A 257 48.65 -16.95 -1.03
C ALA A 257 49.05 -16.04 -2.20
N ILE A 258 48.69 -14.76 -2.14
CA ILE A 258 49.11 -13.74 -3.11
C ILE A 258 50.06 -12.73 -2.44
N PRO A 259 51.23 -12.39 -3.04
CA PRO A 259 52.25 -11.57 -2.41
C PRO A 259 51.84 -10.10 -2.28
N ALA A 260 52.21 -9.48 -1.15
CA ALA A 260 51.94 -8.07 -0.86
C ALA A 260 52.64 -7.11 -1.86
N GLN A 261 51.86 -6.21 -2.46
CA GLN A 261 52.38 -5.01 -3.13
C GLN A 261 51.85 -3.72 -2.50
N ARG A 262 52.79 -2.77 -2.38
CA ARG A 262 52.76 -1.53 -1.60
C ARG A 262 51.85 -0.46 -2.21
N SER A 263 51.09 0.21 -1.34
CA SER A 263 50.40 1.47 -1.63
C SER A 263 51.40 2.63 -1.72
N ALA A 264 51.28 3.47 -2.75
CA ALA A 264 51.96 4.74 -2.88
C ALA A 264 50.92 5.87 -3.05
N ALA A 265 51.10 6.93 -2.28
CA ALA A 265 50.28 8.15 -2.27
C ALA A 265 50.89 9.27 -3.15
N SER A 266 50.03 10.11 -3.75
CA SER A 266 50.23 11.55 -4.04
C SER A 266 48.92 12.09 -4.67
N ALA A 267 48.24 13.17 -4.28
CA ALA A 267 48.55 14.56 -3.92
C ALA A 267 48.26 15.57 -5.06
N GLY A 268 47.52 16.65 -4.72
CA GLY A 268 47.37 17.90 -5.48
C GLY A 268 46.16 17.96 -6.43
N GLY A 269 45.36 19.01 -6.53
CA GLY A 269 45.36 20.36 -5.96
C GLY A 269 44.26 21.17 -6.70
N SER A 270 43.48 21.99 -5.99
CA SER A 270 42.49 22.91 -6.58
C SER A 270 43.18 24.09 -7.32
N PRO A 271 42.43 24.93 -8.07
CA PRO A 271 41.92 26.13 -7.40
C PRO A 271 40.53 26.61 -7.85
N SER A 272 40.04 27.48 -6.97
CA SER A 272 38.82 28.27 -6.91
C SER A 272 38.78 29.47 -7.87
N LEU A 273 37.58 30.03 -8.07
CA LEU A 273 37.16 31.42 -7.74
C LEU A 273 35.81 31.71 -8.45
N ARG A 274 34.72 31.98 -7.74
CA ARG A 274 34.23 33.29 -7.24
C ARG A 274 32.89 33.71 -7.88
N SER A 275 31.86 33.67 -7.03
CA SER A 275 30.97 34.77 -6.64
C SER A 275 30.26 35.62 -7.71
N ALA A 276 28.93 35.72 -7.58
CA ALA A 276 28.16 36.92 -7.19
C ALA A 276 26.70 36.73 -7.64
N ILE A 277 25.74 36.56 -6.72
CA ILE A 277 24.95 37.60 -6.02
C ILE A 277 24.01 38.38 -6.95
N GLY A 278 22.71 38.36 -6.60
CA GLY A 278 21.78 39.48 -6.80
C GLY A 278 20.40 39.03 -7.26
N LEU A 279 19.40 38.87 -6.37
CA LEU A 279 18.53 39.90 -5.77
C LEU A 279 17.34 40.31 -6.66
N GLY A 280 16.15 40.33 -6.05
CA GLY A 280 14.94 41.03 -6.52
C GLY A 280 13.77 40.07 -6.83
N ALA A 281 12.93 39.64 -5.89
CA ALA A 281 12.01 40.37 -5.01
C ALA A 281 10.74 40.91 -5.70
N ALA A 282 9.62 40.68 -4.99
CA ALA A 282 8.30 41.33 -5.09
C ALA A 282 7.40 40.90 -6.28
N ALA A 283 6.08 40.77 -6.17
CA ALA A 283 5.09 40.86 -5.10
C ALA A 283 3.77 40.32 -5.72
N LEU A 284 3.02 39.44 -5.05
CA LEU A 284 1.82 39.74 -4.27
C LEU A 284 0.66 40.38 -5.06
N THR A 285 -0.47 39.68 -5.17
CA THR A 285 -1.84 40.02 -4.69
C THR A 285 -2.86 39.12 -5.43
N LEU A 286 -3.52 38.16 -4.78
CA LEU A 286 -4.77 38.23 -3.98
C LEU A 286 -6.01 38.76 -4.74
N ALA A 287 -7.05 37.93 -4.86
CA ALA A 287 -8.46 38.27 -4.58
C ALA A 287 -9.36 37.01 -4.61
N LEU A 288 -10.40 37.03 -3.78
CA LEU A 288 -11.31 35.96 -3.34
C LEU A 288 -12.70 35.97 -4.05
N VAL A 289 -13.49 34.93 -3.73
CA VAL A 289 -14.98 34.80 -3.74
C VAL A 289 -15.61 34.43 -5.10
N GLY A 290 -16.57 33.50 -5.23
CA GLY A 290 -17.35 32.66 -4.33
C GLY A 290 -18.36 31.84 -5.16
N ALA A 291 -18.99 30.79 -4.61
CA ALA A 291 -20.01 30.03 -5.31
C ALA A 291 -21.21 29.73 -4.40
N ASP A 292 -22.36 30.33 -4.77
CA ASP A 292 -23.70 29.84 -4.47
C ASP A 292 -24.00 28.62 -5.36
N ALA A 293 -24.58 27.57 -4.78
CA ALA A 293 -25.19 26.48 -5.53
C ALA A 293 -26.55 26.11 -4.91
N PRO A 294 -27.66 26.11 -5.67
CA PRO A 294 -28.91 25.56 -5.19
C PRO A 294 -28.97 24.04 -5.42
N ARG A 295 -29.29 23.31 -4.34
CA ARG A 295 -29.76 21.92 -4.37
C ARG A 295 -31.20 21.89 -4.88
N THR A 296 -31.50 21.10 -5.91
CA THR A 296 -32.73 20.27 -6.03
C THR A 296 -32.71 19.48 -7.35
N ALA A 297 -32.57 18.15 -7.28
CA ALA A 297 -33.18 17.21 -8.22
C ALA A 297 -33.09 15.76 -7.68
N ALA A 298 -34.17 15.24 -7.09
CA ALA A 298 -34.45 13.80 -7.01
C ALA A 298 -35.95 13.59 -6.82
N PRO A 299 -36.63 12.96 -7.79
CA PRO A 299 -37.34 11.72 -7.43
C PRO A 299 -37.16 10.56 -8.44
N ALA A 300 -36.43 10.70 -9.54
CA ALA A 300 -36.33 9.66 -10.57
C ALA A 300 -35.32 8.52 -10.27
N ALA A 301 -34.30 8.77 -9.44
CA ALA A 301 -33.24 7.79 -9.16
C ALA A 301 -33.68 6.65 -8.19
N MET A 302 -34.83 6.79 -7.53
CA MET A 302 -35.26 5.86 -6.46
C MET A 302 -35.89 4.55 -6.99
N LEU A 303 -36.08 4.41 -8.30
CA LEU A 303 -36.72 3.25 -8.95
C LEU A 303 -35.74 2.24 -9.57
N ALA A 304 -34.42 2.50 -9.55
CA ALA A 304 -33.40 1.66 -10.19
C ALA A 304 -32.49 0.88 -9.21
N ALA A 305 -32.78 0.92 -7.90
CA ALA A 305 -31.98 0.19 -6.91
C ALA A 305 -32.27 -1.32 -6.96
N PRO A 306 -31.23 -2.18 -6.86
CA PRO A 306 -31.42 -3.62 -6.88
C PRO A 306 -32.28 -4.11 -5.71
N ALA A 307 -33.17 -5.08 -5.97
CA ALA A 307 -34.14 -5.58 -4.99
C ALA A 307 -33.88 -7.05 -4.64
N VAL A 308 -33.83 -7.38 -3.35
CA VAL A 308 -33.63 -8.76 -2.89
C VAL A 308 -34.94 -9.27 -2.32
N ARG A 309 -35.50 -10.32 -2.91
CA ARG A 309 -36.72 -10.94 -2.38
C ARG A 309 -36.33 -12.00 -1.36
N VAL A 310 -36.85 -11.90 -0.15
CA VAL A 310 -36.70 -12.96 0.86
C VAL A 310 -38.01 -13.72 0.91
N GLU A 311 -38.00 -15.00 0.55
CA GLU A 311 -39.16 -15.87 0.66
C GLU A 311 -39.40 -16.30 2.12
N PRO A 312 -40.61 -16.76 2.48
CA PRO A 312 -40.88 -17.26 3.82
C PRO A 312 -39.90 -18.37 4.18
N ILE A 313 -39.34 -18.29 5.38
CA ILE A 313 -38.40 -19.29 5.88
C ILE A 313 -39.18 -20.58 6.11
N GLU A 314 -38.74 -21.67 5.48
CA GLU A 314 -39.42 -22.96 5.56
C GLU A 314 -38.97 -23.72 6.82
N ALA A 315 -39.88 -23.87 7.78
CA ALA A 315 -39.73 -24.77 8.92
C ALA A 315 -40.25 -26.17 8.54
N ARG A 316 -39.35 -27.16 8.43
CA ARG A 316 -39.71 -28.51 7.97
C ARG A 316 -40.29 -29.39 9.09
N GLY A 317 -39.92 -29.14 10.34
CA GLY A 317 -40.37 -29.91 11.51
C GLY A 317 -41.72 -29.45 12.08
N ARG A 318 -42.20 -28.25 11.71
CA ARG A 318 -43.41 -27.60 12.27
C ARG A 318 -43.41 -27.53 13.81
N ASP A 319 -42.24 -27.25 14.40
CA ASP A 319 -42.10 -26.96 15.84
C ASP A 319 -42.16 -25.44 16.08
N ALA A 320 -42.80 -25.00 17.16
CA ALA A 320 -42.89 -23.59 17.55
C ALA A 320 -41.51 -22.92 17.74
N ILE A 321 -40.46 -23.72 17.98
CA ILE A 321 -39.07 -23.25 18.05
C ILE A 321 -38.57 -22.85 16.65
N GLU A 322 -38.87 -23.64 15.61
CA GLU A 322 -38.48 -23.34 14.22
C GLU A 322 -39.22 -22.09 13.70
N ASP A 323 -40.50 -21.93 14.04
CA ASP A 323 -41.29 -20.75 13.67
C ASP A 323 -40.74 -19.46 14.31
N ARG A 324 -40.36 -19.50 15.60
CA ARG A 324 -39.74 -18.34 16.28
C ARG A 324 -38.38 -18.00 15.69
N PHE A 325 -37.60 -19.01 15.29
CA PHE A 325 -36.33 -18.80 14.59
C PHE A 325 -36.57 -18.10 13.25
N ALA A 326 -37.54 -18.59 12.47
CA ALA A 326 -37.92 -18.00 11.19
C ALA A 326 -38.31 -16.52 11.32
N ASP A 327 -39.22 -16.20 12.25
CA ASP A 327 -39.64 -14.80 12.49
C ASP A 327 -38.47 -13.91 12.92
N ALA A 328 -37.61 -14.43 13.82
CA ALA A 328 -36.45 -13.70 14.30
C ALA A 328 -35.41 -13.46 13.19
N LEU A 329 -35.15 -14.45 12.33
CA LEU A 329 -34.23 -14.35 11.21
C LEU A 329 -34.75 -13.38 10.14
N ALA A 330 -36.06 -13.38 9.85
CA ALA A 330 -36.68 -12.39 8.99
C ALA A 330 -36.50 -10.96 9.54
N GLY A 331 -36.63 -10.80 10.86
CA GLY A 331 -36.32 -9.55 11.56
C GLY A 331 -34.85 -9.14 11.43
N ASP A 332 -33.90 -10.07 11.46
CA ASP A 332 -32.47 -9.80 11.27
C ASP A 332 -32.17 -9.31 9.84
N PHE A 333 -32.77 -9.94 8.83
CA PHE A 333 -32.66 -9.47 7.44
C PHE A 333 -33.22 -8.07 7.24
N ALA A 334 -34.38 -7.76 7.83
CA ALA A 334 -34.95 -6.43 7.77
C ALA A 334 -34.04 -5.38 8.44
N ARG A 335 -33.40 -5.73 9.57
CA ARG A 335 -32.43 -4.84 10.23
C ARG A 335 -31.17 -4.63 9.39
N LEU A 336 -30.59 -5.69 8.82
CA LEU A 336 -29.40 -5.61 7.98
C LEU A 336 -29.66 -4.81 6.69
N ALA A 337 -30.80 -5.04 6.03
CA ALA A 337 -31.21 -4.28 4.84
C ALA A 337 -31.39 -2.77 5.13
N LYS A 338 -31.96 -2.44 6.30
CA LYS A 338 -32.08 -1.05 6.75
C LYS A 338 -30.72 -0.44 7.10
N ALA A 339 -29.81 -1.22 7.68
CA ALA A 339 -28.47 -0.77 8.05
C ALA A 339 -27.60 -0.45 6.81
N SER A 340 -27.75 -1.21 5.72
CA SER A 340 -27.09 -0.95 4.43
C SER A 340 -27.67 0.23 3.63
N GLY A 341 -28.24 1.24 4.30
CA GLY A 341 -28.75 2.46 3.66
C GLY A 341 -29.95 2.27 2.73
N GLY A 342 -30.63 1.10 2.77
CA GLY A 342 -31.76 0.80 1.90
C GLY A 342 -31.40 0.45 0.46
N VAL A 343 -30.11 0.22 0.15
CA VAL A 343 -29.64 -0.26 -1.17
C VAL A 343 -30.21 -1.64 -1.48
N VAL A 344 -30.42 -2.46 -0.44
CA VAL A 344 -31.11 -3.75 -0.52
C VAL A 344 -32.56 -3.57 -0.09
N ARG A 345 -33.49 -3.71 -1.03
CA ARG A 345 -34.92 -3.81 -0.67
C ARG A 345 -35.28 -5.27 -0.41
N VAL A 346 -35.47 -5.62 0.86
CA VAL A 346 -36.08 -6.91 1.26
C VAL A 346 -37.58 -6.84 0.95
N LEU A 347 -38.01 -7.53 -0.10
CA LEU A 347 -39.44 -7.66 -0.42
C LEU A 347 -40.03 -8.85 0.33
N ASP A 348 -41.06 -8.59 1.15
CA ASP A 348 -41.86 -9.63 1.79
C ASP A 348 -42.57 -10.47 0.71
N SER A 349 -42.57 -11.78 0.94
CA SER A 349 -43.28 -12.84 0.20
C SER A 349 -44.69 -12.49 -0.31
N LYS A 350 -45.42 -11.62 0.40
CA LYS A 350 -46.82 -11.25 0.11
C LYS A 350 -46.97 -10.08 -0.88
N ALA A 351 -45.89 -9.38 -1.24
CA ALA A 351 -45.95 -8.30 -2.22
C ALA A 351 -45.98 -8.87 -3.65
N ALA A 352 -47.15 -8.83 -4.29
CA ALA A 352 -47.29 -9.14 -5.71
C ALA A 352 -46.68 -8.00 -6.55
N GLY A 353 -45.43 -8.17 -6.99
CA GLY A 353 -44.71 -7.21 -7.82
C GLY A 353 -43.53 -7.85 -8.55
N ARG A 354 -43.22 -7.35 -9.74
CA ARG A 354 -42.17 -7.83 -10.66
C ARG A 354 -40.80 -7.92 -9.96
N GLY A 355 -40.21 -9.13 -10.04
CA GLY A 355 -38.77 -9.44 -10.07
C GLY A 355 -37.85 -8.68 -9.13
N GLY A 356 -37.56 -9.26 -7.95
CA GLY A 356 -36.28 -8.98 -7.30
C GLY A 356 -35.13 -9.52 -8.16
N ASP A 357 -33.95 -8.96 -8.01
CA ASP A 357 -32.69 -9.34 -8.66
C ASP A 357 -32.19 -10.72 -8.19
N PHE A 358 -32.47 -11.09 -6.93
CA PHE A 358 -32.24 -12.43 -6.39
C PHE A 358 -33.35 -12.86 -5.41
N VAL A 359 -33.52 -14.18 -5.25
CA VAL A 359 -34.42 -14.78 -4.25
C VAL A 359 -33.61 -15.48 -3.17
N VAL A 360 -33.77 -15.05 -1.92
CA VAL A 360 -33.22 -15.74 -0.74
C VAL A 360 -34.25 -16.72 -0.21
N ARG A 361 -33.86 -17.99 -0.09
CA ARG A 361 -34.63 -19.05 0.58
C ARG A 361 -33.82 -19.57 1.75
N VAL A 362 -34.46 -19.75 2.89
CA VAL A 362 -33.81 -20.41 4.04
C VAL A 362 -34.72 -21.52 4.51
N ALA A 363 -34.17 -22.72 4.60
CA ALA A 363 -34.83 -23.83 5.30
C ALA A 363 -34.16 -24.03 6.66
N ILE A 364 -34.98 -24.35 7.67
CA ILE A 364 -34.50 -24.83 8.97
C ILE A 364 -35.14 -26.18 9.27
N GLU A 365 -34.32 -27.09 9.76
CA GLU A 365 -34.77 -28.38 10.28
C GLU A 365 -33.95 -28.78 11.49
N ARG A 366 -34.57 -29.58 12.36
CA ARG A 366 -33.88 -30.26 13.44
C ARG A 366 -33.37 -31.63 12.98
N ASP A 367 -32.08 -31.86 13.09
CA ASP A 367 -31.42 -33.13 12.75
C ASP A 367 -30.74 -33.69 14.01
N GLY A 368 -31.44 -34.59 14.71
CA GLY A 368 -30.96 -35.16 15.97
C GLY A 368 -30.75 -34.13 17.09
N GLY A 369 -29.49 -34.00 17.54
CA GLY A 369 -29.06 -33.08 18.60
C GLY A 369 -28.73 -31.66 18.13
N GLU A 370 -28.87 -31.37 16.84
CA GLU A 370 -28.49 -30.11 16.21
C GLU A 370 -29.66 -29.50 15.42
N PHE A 371 -29.62 -28.19 15.23
CA PHE A 371 -30.38 -27.50 14.20
C PHE A 371 -29.51 -27.27 12.98
N VAL A 372 -30.12 -27.41 11.80
CA VAL A 372 -29.51 -27.20 10.50
C VAL A 372 -30.23 -26.05 9.82
N SER A 373 -29.49 -25.02 9.40
CA SER A 373 -29.98 -23.93 8.56
C SER A 373 -29.37 -24.04 7.17
N GLU A 374 -30.21 -24.08 6.15
CA GLU A 374 -29.83 -24.15 4.74
C GLU A 374 -30.28 -22.89 3.99
N PRO A 375 -29.51 -21.78 4.07
CA PRO A 375 -29.74 -20.62 3.23
C PRO A 375 -29.30 -20.88 1.78
N ARG A 376 -30.07 -20.35 0.84
CA ARG A 376 -29.87 -20.43 -0.61
C ARG A 376 -30.17 -19.10 -1.27
N VAL A 377 -29.36 -18.72 -2.26
CA VAL A 377 -29.65 -17.60 -3.17
C VAL A 377 -29.94 -18.18 -4.55
N VAL A 378 -31.10 -17.82 -5.11
CA VAL A 378 -31.64 -18.36 -6.36
C VAL A 378 -31.75 -17.24 -7.38
N ASP A 379 -31.35 -17.55 -8.61
CA ASP A 379 -31.53 -16.69 -9.78
C ASP A 379 -33.02 -16.68 -10.19
N PRO A 380 -33.69 -15.52 -10.17
CA PRO A 380 -35.11 -15.42 -10.49
C PRO A 380 -35.39 -15.58 -11.98
N LEU A 381 -34.39 -15.43 -12.86
CA LEU A 381 -34.56 -15.49 -14.31
C LEU A 381 -34.62 -16.95 -14.82
N ASN A 382 -33.85 -17.85 -14.23
CA ASN A 382 -33.74 -19.24 -14.68
C ASN A 382 -33.98 -20.29 -13.55
N GLY A 383 -34.13 -19.85 -12.29
CA GLY A 383 -34.34 -20.71 -11.13
C GLY A 383 -33.10 -21.46 -10.63
N SER A 384 -31.90 -21.16 -11.14
CA SER A 384 -30.67 -21.81 -10.70
C SER A 384 -30.27 -21.37 -9.29
N ILE A 385 -29.63 -22.28 -8.55
CA ILE A 385 -29.04 -21.95 -7.25
C ILE A 385 -27.69 -21.30 -7.51
N LEU A 386 -27.56 -20.02 -7.19
CA LEU A 386 -26.31 -19.26 -7.31
C LEU A 386 -25.39 -19.52 -6.12
N TRP A 387 -25.97 -19.79 -4.95
CA TRP A 387 -25.24 -20.11 -3.73
C TRP A 387 -26.11 -20.89 -2.76
N SER A 388 -25.49 -21.77 -1.98
CA SER A 388 -26.11 -22.44 -0.84
C SER A 388 -25.06 -22.73 0.23
N SER A 389 -25.46 -22.67 1.50
CA SER A 389 -24.64 -23.11 2.62
C SER A 389 -25.43 -24.02 3.55
N ARG A 390 -24.74 -24.82 4.35
CA ARG A 390 -25.32 -25.65 5.41
C ARG A 390 -24.62 -25.30 6.71
N LEU A 391 -25.36 -24.67 7.62
CA LEU A 391 -24.88 -24.23 8.92
C LEU A 391 -25.52 -25.10 10.00
N THR A 392 -24.74 -25.63 10.92
CA THR A 392 -25.26 -26.42 12.05
C THR A 392 -24.90 -25.77 13.38
N ALA A 393 -25.76 -25.99 14.38
CA ALA A 393 -25.49 -25.63 15.77
C ALA A 393 -26.22 -26.58 16.73
N PRO A 394 -25.69 -26.79 17.94
CA PRO A 394 -26.43 -27.50 19.00
C PRO A 394 -27.75 -26.81 19.31
N VAL A 395 -28.75 -27.57 19.77
CA VAL A 395 -30.08 -27.05 20.15
C VAL A 395 -30.03 -25.88 21.16
N GLY A 396 -29.01 -25.84 22.01
CA GLY A 396 -28.79 -24.76 22.98
C GLY A 396 -28.21 -23.46 22.42
N ASP A 397 -27.77 -23.45 21.15
CA ASP A 397 -27.06 -22.32 20.52
C ASP A 397 -27.79 -21.79 19.26
N LEU A 398 -29.13 -21.89 19.27
CA LEU A 398 -30.02 -21.45 18.20
C LEU A 398 -29.82 -19.99 17.78
N SER A 399 -29.55 -19.09 18.75
CA SER A 399 -29.32 -17.67 18.48
C SER A 399 -28.08 -17.46 17.61
N ARG A 400 -27.01 -18.20 17.87
CA ARG A 400 -25.77 -18.13 17.08
C ARG A 400 -25.94 -18.73 15.69
N LEU A 401 -26.74 -19.80 15.55
CA LEU A 401 -27.11 -20.32 14.23
C LEU A 401 -27.83 -19.25 13.40
N ARG A 402 -28.81 -18.59 14.01
CA ARG A 402 -29.59 -17.52 13.38
C ARG A 402 -28.70 -16.38 12.90
N GLU A 403 -27.82 -15.90 13.76
CA GLU A 403 -26.90 -14.79 13.46
C GLU A 403 -25.91 -15.15 12.36
N ARG A 404 -25.33 -16.36 12.39
CA ARG A 404 -24.44 -16.86 11.33
C ARG A 404 -25.17 -16.97 9.99
N THR A 405 -26.42 -17.44 9.99
CA THR A 405 -27.24 -17.49 8.77
C THR A 405 -27.50 -16.09 8.22
N ALA A 406 -27.90 -15.14 9.08
CA ALA A 406 -28.18 -13.76 8.68
C ALA A 406 -26.94 -13.07 8.08
N LEU A 407 -25.79 -13.18 8.74
CA LEU A 407 -24.53 -12.59 8.30
C LEU A 407 -24.00 -13.23 7.01
N ALA A 408 -24.09 -14.56 6.87
CA ALA A 408 -23.65 -15.27 5.67
C ALA A 408 -24.42 -14.79 4.43
N VAL A 409 -25.75 -14.73 4.52
CA VAL A 409 -26.59 -14.25 3.42
C VAL A 409 -26.37 -12.76 3.15
N ALA A 410 -26.35 -11.92 4.20
CA ALA A 410 -26.18 -10.48 4.02
C ALA A 410 -24.83 -10.12 3.42
N GLY A 411 -23.73 -10.72 3.90
CA GLY A 411 -22.39 -10.49 3.36
C GLY A 411 -22.25 -10.97 1.91
N LEU A 412 -22.85 -12.13 1.57
CA LEU A 412 -22.86 -12.63 0.21
C LEU A 412 -23.60 -11.68 -0.74
N VAL A 413 -24.80 -11.23 -0.34
CA VAL A 413 -25.63 -10.30 -1.13
C VAL A 413 -24.93 -8.96 -1.29
N ASP A 414 -24.40 -8.37 -0.21
CA ASP A 414 -23.70 -7.08 -0.26
C ASP A 414 -22.47 -7.12 -1.18
N CYS A 415 -21.68 -8.20 -1.08
CA CYS A 415 -20.57 -8.45 -2.00
C CYS A 415 -21.04 -8.55 -3.46
N ALA A 416 -22.09 -9.33 -3.72
CA ALA A 416 -22.58 -9.55 -5.08
C ALA A 416 -23.12 -8.25 -5.69
N LEU A 417 -23.83 -7.43 -4.92
CA LEU A 417 -24.29 -6.11 -5.37
C LEU A 417 -23.12 -5.18 -5.63
N THR A 418 -22.09 -5.21 -4.77
CA THR A 418 -20.90 -4.38 -4.97
C THR A 418 -20.14 -4.76 -6.25
N LEU A 419 -19.96 -6.05 -6.54
CA LEU A 419 -19.34 -6.54 -7.79
C LEU A 419 -20.20 -6.30 -9.04
N ASN A 420 -21.49 -5.99 -8.86
CA ASN A 420 -22.38 -5.53 -9.93
C ASN A 420 -22.51 -4.00 -9.98
N GLY A 421 -21.60 -3.24 -9.35
CA GLY A 421 -21.59 -1.78 -9.44
C GLY A 421 -22.60 -1.06 -8.54
N ARG A 422 -23.08 -1.72 -7.47
CA ARG A 422 -24.02 -1.26 -6.40
C ARG A 422 -25.41 -0.80 -6.87
N SER A 423 -25.46 0.12 -7.82
CA SER A 423 -26.67 0.79 -8.32
C SER A 423 -27.06 0.35 -9.72
N GLN A 424 -26.29 -0.55 -10.34
CA GLN A 424 -26.65 -1.09 -11.65
C GLN A 424 -27.55 -2.31 -11.49
N PRO A 425 -28.48 -2.54 -12.44
CA PRO A 425 -29.17 -3.81 -12.56
C PRO A 425 -28.15 -4.94 -12.69
N LEU A 426 -28.52 -6.13 -12.23
CA LEU A 426 -27.66 -7.29 -12.42
C LEU A 426 -27.38 -7.56 -13.89
N SER A 427 -26.18 -8.09 -14.15
CA SER A 427 -25.85 -8.65 -15.46
C SER A 427 -26.93 -9.62 -15.92
N THR A 428 -27.37 -9.50 -17.18
CA THR A 428 -28.25 -10.48 -17.82
C THR A 428 -27.53 -11.77 -18.18
N ASP A 429 -26.19 -11.79 -18.16
CA ASP A 429 -25.35 -12.96 -18.36
C ASP A 429 -25.37 -13.88 -17.13
N ALA A 430 -25.83 -15.13 -17.32
CA ALA A 430 -25.97 -16.13 -16.25
C ALA A 430 -24.63 -16.64 -15.71
N ASP A 431 -23.61 -16.74 -16.56
CA ASP A 431 -22.28 -17.18 -16.18
C ASP A 431 -21.61 -16.11 -15.32
N ARG A 432 -21.78 -14.83 -15.70
CA ARG A 432 -21.31 -13.71 -14.89
C ARG A 432 -21.95 -13.69 -13.50
N ARG A 433 -23.28 -13.86 -13.41
CA ARG A 433 -23.97 -13.91 -12.12
C ARG A 433 -23.42 -15.06 -11.26
N SER A 434 -23.31 -16.26 -11.83
CA SER A 434 -22.80 -17.44 -11.11
C SER A 434 -21.37 -17.22 -10.60
N LEU A 435 -20.50 -16.64 -11.43
CA LEU A 435 -19.12 -16.35 -11.06
C LEU A 435 -19.02 -15.31 -9.94
N VAL A 436 -19.83 -14.24 -9.99
CA VAL A 436 -19.90 -13.23 -8.91
C VAL A 436 -20.25 -13.87 -7.56
N PHE A 437 -21.23 -14.78 -7.50
CA PHE A 437 -21.56 -15.46 -6.25
C PHE A 437 -20.47 -16.42 -5.79
N ALA A 438 -19.79 -17.10 -6.72
CA ALA A 438 -18.65 -17.94 -6.37
C ALA A 438 -17.50 -17.12 -5.76
N ILE A 439 -17.23 -15.92 -6.29
CA ILE A 439 -16.25 -14.97 -5.73
C ILE A 439 -16.67 -14.55 -4.33
N CYS A 440 -17.93 -14.15 -4.17
CA CYS A 440 -18.44 -13.70 -2.88
C CYS A 440 -18.46 -14.81 -1.82
N ASP A 441 -18.78 -16.04 -2.22
CA ASP A 441 -18.67 -17.23 -1.36
C ASP A 441 -17.23 -17.43 -0.86
N ALA A 442 -16.25 -17.35 -1.77
CA ALA A 442 -14.84 -17.42 -1.39
C ALA A 442 -14.44 -16.27 -0.45
N HIS A 443 -14.95 -15.05 -0.70
CA HIS A 443 -14.67 -13.89 0.13
C HIS A 443 -15.22 -14.00 1.55
N ILE A 444 -16.49 -14.43 1.71
CA ILE A 444 -17.11 -14.61 3.04
C ILE A 444 -16.51 -15.80 3.80
N ALA A 445 -16.02 -16.81 3.07
CA ALA A 445 -15.29 -17.94 3.65
C ALA A 445 -13.83 -17.60 4.02
N TYR A 446 -13.38 -16.37 3.74
CA TYR A 446 -11.99 -15.93 3.88
C TYR A 446 -10.97 -16.79 3.07
N ASP A 447 -11.42 -17.42 1.98
CA ASP A 447 -10.60 -18.19 1.05
C ASP A 447 -10.00 -17.26 -0.02
N GLY A 448 -8.93 -16.56 0.38
CA GLY A 448 -8.22 -15.61 -0.48
C GLY A 448 -7.74 -16.20 -1.81
N PRO A 449 -7.02 -17.35 -1.82
CA PRO A 449 -6.56 -17.97 -3.05
C PRO A 449 -7.69 -18.31 -4.02
N ARG A 450 -8.83 -18.83 -3.53
CA ARG A 450 -10.00 -19.08 -4.38
C ARG A 450 -10.62 -17.78 -4.89
N ALA A 451 -10.75 -16.77 -4.03
CA ALA A 451 -11.30 -15.46 -4.42
C ALA A 451 -10.46 -14.79 -5.51
N ILE A 452 -9.12 -14.82 -5.39
CA ILE A 452 -8.21 -14.26 -6.40
C ILE A 452 -8.36 -14.99 -7.74
N ARG A 453 -8.34 -16.33 -7.76
CA ARG A 453 -8.50 -17.10 -9.01
C ARG A 453 -9.83 -16.83 -9.70
N LEU A 454 -10.93 -16.76 -8.95
CA LEU A 454 -12.24 -16.48 -9.54
C LEU A 454 -12.35 -15.04 -10.03
N MET A 455 -11.69 -14.09 -9.36
CA MET A 455 -11.59 -12.70 -9.85
C MET A 455 -10.73 -12.60 -11.11
N GLU A 456 -9.65 -13.38 -11.22
CA GLU A 456 -8.85 -13.49 -12.45
C GLU A 456 -9.68 -14.01 -13.61
N GLU A 457 -10.47 -15.07 -13.39
CA GLU A 457 -11.41 -15.61 -14.38
C GLU A 457 -12.45 -14.56 -14.80
N LEU A 458 -12.96 -13.76 -13.86
CA LEU A 458 -13.93 -12.70 -14.14
C LEU A 458 -13.30 -11.62 -15.04
N VAL A 459 -12.09 -11.14 -14.73
CA VAL A 459 -11.44 -10.09 -15.54
C VAL A 459 -10.91 -10.62 -16.88
N GLU A 460 -10.64 -11.91 -17.01
CA GLU A 460 -10.25 -12.53 -18.28
C GLU A 460 -11.43 -12.59 -19.25
N ARG A 461 -12.63 -12.95 -18.76
CA ARG A 461 -13.86 -13.02 -19.56
C ARG A 461 -14.45 -11.64 -19.85
N TRP A 462 -14.30 -10.69 -18.92
CA TRP A 462 -14.78 -9.30 -19.07
C TRP A 462 -13.65 -8.28 -18.86
N PRO A 463 -12.67 -8.20 -19.78
CA PRO A 463 -11.46 -7.38 -19.58
C PRO A 463 -11.68 -5.86 -19.62
N GLY A 464 -12.85 -5.41 -20.09
CA GLY A 464 -13.24 -3.99 -20.10
C GLY A 464 -13.93 -3.53 -18.81
N ASP A 465 -14.07 -4.41 -17.82
CA ASP A 465 -14.75 -4.12 -16.57
C ASP A 465 -13.77 -3.52 -15.54
N ALA A 466 -13.78 -2.19 -15.45
CA ALA A 466 -12.91 -1.45 -14.53
C ALA A 466 -13.18 -1.80 -13.06
N ASP A 467 -14.44 -2.05 -12.69
CA ASP A 467 -14.82 -2.37 -11.31
C ASP A 467 -14.32 -3.76 -10.90
N ALA A 468 -14.42 -4.74 -11.78
CA ALA A 468 -13.85 -6.07 -11.55
C ALA A 468 -12.32 -6.01 -11.41
N LEU A 469 -11.64 -5.21 -12.25
CA LEU A 469 -10.19 -5.01 -12.15
C LEU A 469 -9.77 -4.30 -10.85
N GLY A 470 -10.48 -3.25 -10.46
CA GLY A 470 -10.24 -2.53 -9.20
C GLY A 470 -10.50 -3.41 -7.98
N MET A 471 -11.52 -4.26 -8.03
CA MET A 471 -11.80 -5.24 -6.99
C MET A 471 -10.76 -6.35 -6.92
N LEU A 472 -10.25 -6.85 -8.05
CA LEU A 472 -9.17 -7.84 -8.09
C LEU A 472 -7.93 -7.28 -7.38
N ALA A 473 -7.59 -6.01 -7.64
CA ALA A 473 -6.50 -5.34 -6.96
C ALA A 473 -6.72 -5.32 -5.44
N GLN A 474 -7.90 -4.91 -4.96
CA GLN A 474 -8.18 -4.89 -3.52
C GLN A 474 -8.19 -6.27 -2.86
N VAL A 475 -8.72 -7.30 -3.53
CA VAL A 475 -8.72 -8.67 -3.00
C VAL A 475 -7.29 -9.17 -2.84
N ARG A 476 -6.40 -8.89 -3.81
CA ARG A 476 -4.97 -9.19 -3.69
C ARG A 476 -4.33 -8.47 -2.50
N ILE A 477 -4.64 -7.18 -2.29
CA ILE A 477 -4.17 -6.43 -1.10
C ILE A 477 -4.69 -7.03 0.21
N LYS A 478 -5.99 -7.34 0.28
CA LYS A 478 -6.62 -7.88 1.49
C LYS A 478 -6.00 -9.22 1.91
N HIS A 479 -5.57 -10.02 0.94
CA HIS A 479 -5.00 -11.34 1.16
C HIS A 479 -3.46 -11.40 1.03
N LEU A 480 -2.79 -10.24 1.01
CA LEU A 480 -1.34 -10.18 1.16
C LEU A 480 -0.96 -10.68 2.56
N SER A 481 -0.48 -11.92 2.61
CA SER A 481 -0.06 -12.59 3.83
C SER A 481 1.34 -12.12 4.23
N HIS A 482 1.43 -11.32 5.29
CA HIS A 482 2.71 -10.78 5.80
C HIS A 482 3.63 -11.87 6.40
N ASP A 483 3.10 -13.08 6.63
CA ASP A 483 3.85 -14.27 7.06
C ASP A 483 4.44 -15.08 5.88
N GLY A 484 4.25 -14.60 4.65
CA GLY A 484 4.70 -15.24 3.41
C GLY A 484 6.14 -14.87 3.03
N ASP A 485 6.67 -15.58 2.03
CA ASP A 485 7.96 -15.25 1.40
C ASP A 485 7.95 -13.80 0.86
N PRO A 486 8.93 -12.96 1.25
CA PRO A 486 9.24 -11.66 0.66
C PRO A 486 9.01 -11.52 -0.85
N ALA A 487 9.53 -12.46 -1.64
CA ALA A 487 9.43 -12.41 -3.09
C ALA A 487 7.99 -12.63 -3.56
N ALA A 488 7.27 -13.55 -2.92
CA ALA A 488 5.86 -13.78 -3.18
C ALA A 488 5.00 -12.57 -2.77
N LEU A 489 5.30 -11.93 -1.64
CA LEU A 489 4.67 -10.68 -1.20
C LEU A 489 4.87 -9.54 -2.20
N GLY A 490 6.11 -9.35 -2.68
CA GLY A 490 6.44 -8.39 -3.72
C GLY A 490 5.69 -8.68 -5.03
N ALA A 491 5.65 -9.95 -5.45
CA ALA A 491 4.95 -10.36 -6.66
C ALA A 491 3.44 -10.12 -6.58
N GLU A 492 2.80 -10.47 -5.45
CA GLU A 492 1.37 -10.21 -5.24
C GLU A 492 1.05 -8.71 -5.18
N ARG A 493 1.93 -7.90 -4.60
CA ARG A 493 1.82 -6.44 -4.62
C ARG A 493 1.91 -5.88 -6.04
N SER A 494 2.89 -6.30 -6.83
CA SER A 494 3.04 -5.89 -8.23
C SER A 494 1.82 -6.29 -9.07
N ARG A 495 1.29 -7.49 -8.83
CA ARG A 495 0.05 -7.99 -9.41
C ARG A 495 -1.17 -7.16 -9.02
N ALA A 496 -1.26 -6.69 -7.78
CA ALA A 496 -2.34 -5.79 -7.35
C ALA A 496 -2.23 -4.42 -8.03
N ILE A 497 -1.00 -3.89 -8.14
CA ILE A 497 -0.72 -2.62 -8.83
C ILE A 497 -1.11 -2.70 -10.31
N ASP A 498 -0.74 -3.75 -11.02
CA ASP A 498 -1.12 -3.96 -12.44
C ASP A 498 -2.64 -3.95 -12.63
N ALA A 499 -3.36 -4.72 -11.82
CA ALA A 499 -4.82 -4.77 -11.88
C ALA A 499 -5.45 -3.40 -11.63
N ALA A 500 -4.95 -2.65 -10.63
CA ALA A 500 -5.44 -1.30 -10.32
C ALA A 500 -5.15 -0.32 -11.47
N GLN A 501 -3.98 -0.37 -12.09
CA GLN A 501 -3.64 0.50 -13.22
C GLN A 501 -4.48 0.21 -14.46
N ARG A 502 -4.75 -1.07 -14.73
CA ARG A 502 -5.65 -1.46 -15.82
C ARG A 502 -7.06 -0.95 -15.59
N ALA A 503 -7.55 -1.00 -14.35
CA ALA A 503 -8.83 -0.37 -13.98
C ALA A 503 -8.80 1.14 -14.23
N LEU A 504 -7.76 1.85 -13.77
CA LEU A 504 -7.62 3.30 -13.92
C LEU A 504 -7.40 3.76 -15.37
N ALA A 505 -6.88 2.89 -16.23
CA ALA A 505 -6.77 3.15 -17.66
C ALA A 505 -8.15 3.14 -18.35
N ILE A 506 -9.13 2.42 -17.80
CA ILE A 506 -10.52 2.36 -18.30
C ILE A 506 -11.36 3.44 -17.61
N ASP A 507 -11.26 3.54 -16.29
CA ASP A 507 -11.95 4.53 -15.45
C ASP A 507 -10.96 5.19 -14.46
N PRO A 508 -10.45 6.39 -14.77
CA PRO A 508 -9.53 7.13 -13.90
C PRO A 508 -10.09 7.47 -12.51
N GLY A 509 -11.42 7.41 -12.34
CA GLY A 509 -12.11 7.67 -11.09
C GLY A 509 -12.33 6.42 -10.24
N ASN A 510 -11.94 5.23 -10.70
CA ASN A 510 -12.31 3.97 -10.06
C ASN A 510 -11.87 3.89 -8.59
N ALA A 511 -12.84 3.99 -7.67
CA ALA A 511 -12.58 4.09 -6.24
C ALA A 511 -11.90 2.84 -5.67
N ALA A 512 -12.27 1.65 -6.19
CA ALA A 512 -11.66 0.38 -5.79
C ALA A 512 -10.16 0.34 -6.13
N ALA A 513 -9.79 0.74 -7.35
CA ALA A 513 -8.40 0.78 -7.79
C ALA A 513 -7.56 1.82 -7.04
N LEU A 514 -8.08 3.04 -6.85
CA LEU A 514 -7.41 4.09 -6.06
C LEU A 514 -7.20 3.64 -4.60
N THR A 515 -8.19 2.96 -4.03
CA THR A 515 -8.10 2.40 -2.67
C THR A 515 -7.07 1.27 -2.60
N ALA A 516 -6.98 0.40 -3.61
CA ALA A 516 -5.94 -0.63 -3.66
C ALA A 516 -4.53 0.00 -3.69
N LEU A 517 -4.30 0.97 -4.56
CA LEU A 517 -3.01 1.67 -4.66
C LEU A 517 -2.62 2.42 -3.38
N SER A 518 -3.62 2.94 -2.64
CA SER A 518 -3.37 3.58 -1.34
C SER A 518 -2.71 2.63 -0.32
N GLN A 519 -2.85 1.31 -0.52
CA GLN A 519 -2.36 0.26 0.38
C GLN A 519 -1.15 -0.50 -0.20
N THR A 520 -0.67 -0.15 -1.41
CA THR A 520 0.51 -0.79 -2.03
C THR A 520 1.83 -0.13 -1.65
N GLY A 521 1.82 0.93 -0.85
CA GLY A 521 3.06 1.62 -0.46
C GLY A 521 3.95 0.77 0.45
N VAL A 522 5.25 1.05 0.40
CA VAL A 522 6.31 0.33 1.13
C VAL A 522 7.09 1.25 2.07
N SER A 523 6.76 2.54 2.07
CA SER A 523 7.33 3.53 2.97
C SER A 523 6.76 3.38 4.38
N GLU A 524 7.50 3.85 5.38
CA GLU A 524 7.00 3.89 6.77
C GLU A 524 5.68 4.64 6.90
N LEU A 525 5.54 5.70 6.09
CA LEU A 525 4.38 6.59 6.11
C LEU A 525 3.34 6.21 5.05
N PHE A 526 3.34 5.00 4.50
CA PHE A 526 2.51 4.67 3.33
C PHE A 526 1.04 5.05 3.50
N MET A 527 0.43 4.74 4.65
CA MET A 527 -0.97 5.11 4.93
C MET A 527 -1.20 6.63 5.04
N VAL A 528 -0.18 7.39 5.45
CA VAL A 528 -0.24 8.86 5.56
C VAL A 528 -0.01 9.51 4.20
N GLU A 529 0.97 9.01 3.44
CA GLU A 529 1.29 9.45 2.09
C GLU A 529 0.19 9.11 1.08
N ALA A 530 -0.61 8.08 1.37
CA ALA A 530 -1.72 7.65 0.55
C ALA A 530 -3.02 8.46 0.75
N LEU A 531 -3.09 9.37 1.73
CA LEU A 531 -4.27 10.21 1.95
C LEU A 531 -4.78 10.94 0.68
N PRO A 532 -3.92 11.53 -0.18
CA PRO A 532 -4.38 12.14 -1.42
C PRO A 532 -5.02 11.17 -2.43
N LEU A 533 -4.57 9.91 -2.47
CA LEU A 533 -5.20 8.87 -3.31
C LEU A 533 -6.59 8.51 -2.77
N LEU A 534 -6.72 8.43 -1.44
CA LEU A 534 -8.00 8.19 -0.78
C LEU A 534 -8.96 9.36 -0.97
N ASP A 535 -8.47 10.60 -0.91
CA ASP A 535 -9.27 11.79 -1.20
C ASP A 535 -9.80 11.78 -2.65
N ARG A 536 -9.00 11.31 -3.62
CA ARG A 536 -9.46 11.10 -5.00
C ARG A 536 -10.54 10.01 -5.09
N ALA A 537 -10.35 8.89 -4.41
CA ALA A 537 -11.35 7.81 -4.40
C ALA A 537 -12.70 8.31 -3.84
N LEU A 538 -12.65 9.07 -2.74
CA LEU A 538 -13.81 9.63 -2.06
C LEU A 538 -14.43 10.82 -2.80
N ALA A 539 -13.69 11.47 -3.71
CA ALA A 539 -14.25 12.46 -4.61
C ALA A 539 -15.15 11.83 -5.68
N THR A 540 -14.85 10.60 -6.11
CA THR A 540 -15.68 9.84 -7.05
C THR A 540 -16.84 9.13 -6.35
N ASP A 541 -16.54 8.36 -5.30
CA ASP A 541 -17.53 7.66 -4.48
C ASP A 541 -17.36 8.06 -3.00
N PRO A 542 -18.10 9.08 -2.53
CA PRO A 542 -18.00 9.57 -1.16
C PRO A 542 -18.32 8.53 -0.09
N GLU A 543 -19.11 7.51 -0.42
CA GLU A 543 -19.55 6.48 0.53
C GLU A 543 -18.82 5.15 0.33
N TYR A 544 -17.67 5.14 -0.36
CA TYR A 544 -16.88 3.94 -0.59
C TYR A 544 -16.27 3.41 0.72
N PRO A 545 -16.75 2.28 1.28
CA PRO A 545 -16.43 1.91 2.67
C PRO A 545 -14.95 1.60 2.91
N ALA A 546 -14.27 1.03 1.92
CA ALA A 546 -12.85 0.69 2.05
C ALA A 546 -11.96 1.96 2.04
N ALA A 547 -12.23 2.92 1.15
CA ALA A 547 -11.51 4.19 1.12
C ALA A 547 -11.73 4.98 2.42
N LEU A 548 -12.98 5.04 2.90
CA LEU A 548 -13.33 5.74 4.14
C LEU A 548 -12.58 5.16 5.35
N MET A 549 -12.54 3.83 5.49
CA MET A 549 -11.80 3.19 6.58
C MET A 549 -10.29 3.40 6.45
N SER A 550 -9.72 3.26 5.25
CA SER A 550 -8.29 3.52 5.04
C SER A 550 -7.92 4.99 5.31
N SER A 551 -8.82 5.93 4.99
CA SER A 551 -8.65 7.35 5.31
C SER A 551 -8.69 7.58 6.82
N ALA A 552 -9.62 6.96 7.54
CA ALA A 552 -9.66 7.01 9.01
C ALA A 552 -8.37 6.46 9.67
N VAL A 553 -7.76 5.44 9.06
CA VAL A 553 -6.47 4.88 9.51
C VAL A 553 -5.31 5.85 9.22
N GLY A 554 -5.20 6.34 7.98
CA GLY A 554 -4.16 7.29 7.58
C GLY A 554 -4.20 8.59 8.39
N LEU A 555 -5.38 9.16 8.61
CA LEU A 555 -5.59 10.35 9.43
C LEU A 555 -5.12 10.15 10.87
N PHE A 556 -5.43 9.00 11.46
CA PHE A 556 -4.98 8.65 12.80
C PHE A 556 -3.46 8.47 12.87
N MET A 557 -2.85 7.79 11.90
CA MET A 557 -1.39 7.62 11.83
C MET A 557 -0.66 8.96 11.65
N ALA A 558 -1.31 9.90 10.96
CA ALA A 558 -0.85 11.29 10.82
C ALA A 558 -1.10 12.16 12.07
N GLY A 559 -1.75 11.64 13.12
CA GLY A 559 -2.05 12.39 14.35
C GLY A 559 -3.30 13.28 14.28
N TYR A 560 -4.10 13.20 13.22
CA TYR A 560 -5.43 13.84 13.10
C TYR A 560 -6.50 12.92 13.70
N VAL A 561 -6.37 12.60 14.98
CA VAL A 561 -7.13 11.57 15.68
C VAL A 561 -8.64 11.78 15.57
N ARG A 562 -9.12 13.00 15.86
CA ARG A 562 -10.55 13.34 15.81
C ARG A 562 -11.11 13.33 14.38
N ALA A 563 -10.31 13.76 13.41
CA ALA A 563 -10.71 13.79 12.00
C ALA A 563 -10.95 12.37 11.44
N GLY A 564 -10.36 11.34 12.04
CA GLY A 564 -10.57 9.95 11.65
C GLY A 564 -11.91 9.34 12.08
N VAL A 565 -12.68 10.00 12.96
CA VAL A 565 -13.93 9.44 13.51
C VAL A 565 -15.04 9.36 12.46
N ASP A 566 -15.37 10.47 11.80
CA ASP A 566 -16.46 10.53 10.81
C ASP A 566 -16.26 9.55 9.62
N PRO A 567 -15.07 9.47 8.98
CA PRO A 567 -14.86 8.50 7.92
C PRO A 567 -15.01 7.05 8.41
N ALA A 568 -14.56 6.73 9.64
CA ALA A 568 -14.74 5.39 10.18
C ALA A 568 -16.22 5.04 10.37
N GLU A 569 -17.03 5.97 10.90
CA GLU A 569 -18.46 5.72 11.06
C GLU A 569 -19.17 5.52 9.73
N ARG A 570 -18.87 6.37 8.74
CA ARG A 570 -19.44 6.26 7.39
C ARG A 570 -19.03 4.94 6.76
N ALA A 571 -17.78 4.50 6.93
CA ALA A 571 -17.33 3.20 6.47
C ALA A 571 -18.11 2.04 7.09
N ALA A 572 -18.33 2.06 8.41
CA ALA A 572 -19.09 1.02 9.11
C ALA A 572 -20.58 1.03 8.75
N ARG A 573 -21.16 2.20 8.48
CA ARG A 573 -22.53 2.31 7.96
C ARG A 573 -22.64 1.76 6.53
N GLY A 574 -21.63 2.01 5.70
CA GLY A 574 -21.59 1.55 4.31
C GLY A 574 -21.27 0.06 4.12
N ASP A 575 -20.78 -0.61 5.16
CA ASP A 575 -20.59 -2.06 5.22
C ASP A 575 -20.81 -2.57 6.66
N PRO A 576 -22.08 -2.78 7.06
CA PRO A 576 -22.45 -3.21 8.40
C PRO A 576 -22.11 -4.67 8.70
N THR A 577 -21.65 -5.44 7.70
CA THR A 577 -21.29 -6.86 7.84
C THR A 577 -19.83 -7.05 8.27
N SER A 578 -19.03 -5.99 8.21
CA SER A 578 -17.61 -6.02 8.54
C SER A 578 -17.35 -5.69 10.00
N ILE A 579 -17.05 -6.73 10.80
CA ILE A 579 -16.58 -6.56 12.18
C ILE A 579 -15.33 -5.69 12.27
N TYR A 580 -14.42 -5.79 11.29
CA TYR A 580 -13.21 -4.96 11.21
C TYR A 580 -13.54 -3.46 11.16
N LYS A 581 -14.55 -3.06 10.37
CA LYS A 581 -14.96 -1.66 10.29
C LYS A 581 -15.67 -1.20 11.55
N ALA A 582 -16.53 -2.05 12.12
CA ALA A 582 -17.21 -1.78 13.39
C ALA A 582 -16.18 -1.56 14.53
N LEU A 583 -15.18 -2.42 14.65
CA LEU A 583 -14.10 -2.28 15.65
C LEU A 583 -13.15 -1.12 15.31
N GLY A 584 -12.99 -0.80 14.02
CA GLY A 584 -12.31 0.42 13.56
C GLY A 584 -12.92 1.69 14.17
N VAL A 585 -14.26 1.81 14.16
CA VAL A 585 -15.02 2.91 14.79
C VAL A 585 -14.75 2.98 16.29
N VAL A 586 -14.87 1.85 17.00
CA VAL A 586 -14.58 1.76 18.44
C VAL A 586 -13.19 2.32 18.76
N ARG A 587 -12.18 1.91 17.97
CA ARG A 587 -10.81 2.38 18.15
C ARG A 587 -10.64 3.88 17.86
N ARG A 588 -11.35 4.43 16.87
CA ARG A 588 -11.29 5.87 16.58
C ARG A 588 -11.89 6.70 17.70
N TYR A 589 -13.06 6.30 18.20
CA TYR A 589 -13.70 6.95 19.35
C TYR A 589 -12.83 6.90 20.60
N ALA A 590 -12.30 5.72 20.94
CA ALA A 590 -11.42 5.56 22.10
C ALA A 590 -10.17 6.44 22.00
N ALA A 591 -9.52 6.46 20.83
CA ALA A 591 -8.35 7.30 20.60
C ALA A 591 -8.68 8.81 20.66
N ALA A 592 -9.87 9.22 20.19
CA ALA A 592 -10.34 10.60 20.27
C ALA A 592 -10.72 11.05 21.69
N GLY A 593 -10.69 10.14 22.67
CA GLY A 593 -11.09 10.40 24.06
C GLY A 593 -12.59 10.31 24.31
N GLN A 594 -13.36 9.82 23.33
CA GLN A 594 -14.82 9.66 23.37
C GLN A 594 -15.16 8.23 23.83
N MET A 595 -14.89 7.97 25.11
CA MET A 595 -14.96 6.60 25.65
C MET A 595 -16.39 6.08 25.81
N GLU A 596 -17.36 6.95 26.09
CA GLU A 596 -18.77 6.55 26.20
C GLU A 596 -19.30 6.04 24.85
N GLU A 597 -19.02 6.79 23.78
CA GLU A 597 -19.36 6.41 22.41
C GLU A 597 -18.61 5.15 21.97
N ALA A 598 -17.32 5.03 22.31
CA ALA A 598 -16.53 3.82 22.02
C ALA A 598 -17.17 2.57 22.64
N MET A 599 -17.60 2.65 23.91
CA MET A 599 -18.24 1.53 24.60
C MET A 599 -19.63 1.22 24.07
N ALA A 600 -20.42 2.23 23.67
CA ALA A 600 -21.70 2.03 23.02
C ALA A 600 -21.54 1.28 21.68
N GLN A 601 -20.57 1.68 20.85
CA GLN A 601 -20.25 1.01 19.59
C GLN A 601 -19.70 -0.41 19.80
N PHE A 602 -18.90 -0.61 20.84
CA PHE A 602 -18.36 -1.92 21.18
C PHE A 602 -19.47 -2.89 21.63
N ALA A 603 -20.41 -2.43 22.47
CA ALA A 603 -21.58 -3.21 22.86
C ALA A 603 -22.48 -3.55 21.67
N ALA A 604 -22.66 -2.61 20.72
CA ALA A 604 -23.39 -2.87 19.48
C ALA A 604 -22.70 -3.93 18.61
N ALA A 605 -21.36 -3.89 18.49
CA ALA A 605 -20.60 -4.92 17.77
C ALA A 605 -20.69 -6.29 18.48
N GLU A 606 -20.59 -6.32 19.81
CA GLU A 606 -20.72 -7.56 20.61
C GLU A 606 -22.11 -8.18 20.48
N ALA A 607 -23.16 -7.37 20.35
CA ALA A 607 -24.52 -7.86 20.09
C ALA A 607 -24.70 -8.48 18.70
N ILE A 608 -23.87 -8.10 17.71
CA ILE A 608 -23.91 -8.65 16.34
C ILE A 608 -23.00 -9.88 16.20
N TRP A 609 -21.84 -9.89 16.87
CA TRP A 609 -20.82 -10.94 16.75
C TRP A 609 -20.44 -11.56 18.11
N PRO A 610 -21.38 -12.10 18.90
CA PRO A 610 -21.09 -12.60 20.23
C PRO A 610 -19.99 -13.68 20.21
N GLY A 611 -18.95 -13.49 21.02
CA GLY A 611 -17.84 -14.44 21.14
C GLY A 611 -16.84 -14.44 19.97
N HIS A 612 -16.90 -13.47 19.05
CA HIS A 612 -15.87 -13.33 18.01
C HIS A 612 -14.48 -13.05 18.64
N PRO A 613 -13.40 -13.71 18.20
CA PRO A 613 -12.06 -13.56 18.80
C PRO A 613 -11.57 -12.11 18.87
N ASP A 614 -11.79 -11.32 17.82
CA ASP A 614 -11.40 -9.90 17.77
C ASP A 614 -12.01 -9.03 18.88
N LEU A 615 -13.19 -9.40 19.39
CA LEU A 615 -13.81 -8.68 20.51
C LEU A 615 -12.98 -8.84 21.78
N THR A 616 -12.38 -10.00 22.01
CA THR A 616 -11.56 -10.27 23.20
C THR A 616 -10.33 -9.37 23.24
N GLU A 617 -9.64 -9.24 22.11
CA GLU A 617 -8.48 -8.36 22.00
C GLU A 617 -8.85 -6.88 22.18
N HIS A 618 -9.93 -6.42 21.54
CA HIS A 618 -10.39 -5.04 21.69
C HIS A 618 -10.85 -4.72 23.12
N ARG A 619 -11.53 -5.66 23.81
CA ARG A 619 -11.93 -5.53 25.21
C ARG A 619 -10.73 -5.31 26.12
N ARG A 620 -9.64 -6.06 25.93
CA ARG A 620 -8.39 -5.91 26.70
C ARG A 620 -7.77 -4.52 26.52
N ARG A 621 -7.68 -4.04 25.27
CA ARG A 621 -7.15 -2.70 24.97
C ARG A 621 -7.99 -1.59 25.60
N LEU A 622 -9.31 -1.67 25.47
CA LEU A 622 -10.23 -0.70 26.08
C LEU A 622 -10.17 -0.73 27.60
N ALA A 623 -9.99 -1.90 28.21
CA ALA A 623 -9.87 -2.02 29.67
C ALA A 623 -8.73 -1.19 30.26
N VAL A 624 -7.61 -1.06 29.55
CA VAL A 624 -6.49 -0.19 29.97
C VAL A 624 -6.88 1.29 29.93
N GLU A 625 -7.59 1.73 28.88
CA GLU A 625 -8.03 3.12 28.74
C GLU A 625 -9.17 3.47 29.71
N LEU A 626 -10.00 2.49 30.09
CA LEU A 626 -11.05 2.62 31.11
C LEU A 626 -10.49 2.60 32.55
N GLY A 627 -9.20 2.32 32.74
CA GLY A 627 -8.51 2.42 34.03
C GLY A 627 -8.26 1.09 34.73
N ARG A 628 -7.59 1.18 35.89
CA ARG A 628 -6.97 0.02 36.57
C ARG A 628 -7.95 -1.07 37.00
N THR A 629 -9.16 -0.71 37.43
CA THR A 629 -10.19 -1.68 37.84
C THR A 629 -10.60 -2.57 36.67
N ASN A 630 -10.86 -1.97 35.51
CA ASN A 630 -11.23 -2.69 34.29
C ASN A 630 -10.07 -3.56 33.79
N ALA A 631 -8.84 -3.06 33.86
CA ALA A 631 -7.65 -3.85 33.54
C ALA A 631 -7.48 -5.07 34.48
N ALA A 632 -7.77 -4.92 35.78
CA ALA A 632 -7.73 -6.02 36.75
C ALA A 632 -8.81 -7.07 36.46
N GLU A 633 -10.01 -6.66 36.04
CA GLU A 633 -11.08 -7.55 35.62
C GLU A 633 -10.72 -8.32 34.34
N ALA A 634 -10.19 -7.63 33.33
CA ALA A 634 -9.69 -8.26 32.11
C ALA A 634 -8.61 -9.31 32.41
N TYR A 635 -7.68 -9.02 33.32
CA TYR A 635 -6.65 -9.98 33.75
C TYR A 635 -7.23 -11.20 34.49
N ARG A 636 -8.25 -10.99 35.34
CA ARG A 636 -8.91 -12.10 36.06
C ARG A 636 -9.71 -13.01 35.12
N ALA A 637 -10.35 -12.44 34.11
CA ALA A 637 -11.14 -13.17 33.12
C ALA A 637 -10.28 -13.98 32.13
N ALA A 638 -9.02 -13.61 31.91
CA ALA A 638 -8.12 -14.31 31.01
C ALA A 638 -7.79 -15.74 31.47
N THR A 639 -7.60 -16.65 30.52
CA THR A 639 -7.19 -18.03 30.80
C THR A 639 -5.76 -18.09 31.36
N ALA A 640 -5.37 -19.23 31.93
CA ALA A 640 -4.00 -19.42 32.43
C ALA A 640 -2.93 -19.32 31.33
N GLU A 641 -3.30 -19.67 30.09
CA GLU A 641 -2.44 -19.54 28.92
C GLU A 641 -2.32 -18.10 28.46
N GLU A 642 -3.44 -17.40 28.32
CA GLU A 642 -3.46 -15.98 27.95
C GLU A 642 -2.68 -15.14 28.95
N ARG A 643 -2.77 -15.44 30.26
CA ARG A 643 -2.02 -14.72 31.31
C ARG A 643 -0.50 -14.82 31.19
N ARG A 644 0.03 -15.70 30.33
CA ARG A 644 1.47 -15.81 30.03
C ARG A 644 1.90 -14.93 28.85
N THR A 645 0.97 -14.38 28.07
CA THR A 645 1.34 -13.49 26.94
C THR A 645 1.87 -12.16 27.44
N PHE A 646 2.72 -11.52 26.63
CA PHE A 646 3.32 -10.24 26.98
C PHE A 646 2.29 -9.16 27.26
N ASP A 647 1.25 -9.05 26.43
CA ASP A 647 0.17 -8.06 26.61
C ASP A 647 -0.55 -8.23 27.96
N MET A 648 -0.79 -9.46 28.40
CA MET A 648 -1.42 -9.71 29.70
C MET A 648 -0.50 -9.41 30.88
N LEU A 649 0.83 -9.52 30.71
CA LEU A 649 1.79 -9.05 31.70
C LEU A 649 1.75 -7.52 31.85
N LEU A 650 1.63 -6.79 30.73
CA LEU A 650 1.46 -5.33 30.76
C LEU A 650 0.14 -4.93 31.43
N ILE A 651 -0.97 -5.57 31.07
CA ILE A 651 -2.29 -5.32 31.68
C ILE A 651 -2.25 -5.56 33.20
N ARG A 652 -1.60 -6.64 33.64
CA ARG A 652 -1.42 -6.95 35.07
C ARG A 652 -0.65 -5.84 35.79
N GLN A 653 0.48 -5.41 35.23
CA GLN A 653 1.29 -4.35 35.85
C GLN A 653 0.58 -2.99 35.80
N PHE A 654 -0.23 -2.72 34.78
CA PHE A 654 -1.02 -1.50 34.76
C PHE A 654 -2.08 -1.50 35.86
N ALA A 655 -2.76 -2.63 36.07
CA ALA A 655 -3.73 -2.82 37.15
C ALA A 655 -3.09 -2.69 38.54
N ASP A 656 -1.89 -3.26 38.72
CA ASP A 656 -1.08 -3.16 39.93
C ASP A 656 0.39 -2.85 39.57
N PRO A 657 0.82 -1.57 39.65
CA PRO A 657 2.19 -1.18 39.29
C PRO A 657 3.29 -1.87 40.10
N SER A 658 2.96 -2.44 41.26
CA SER A 658 3.90 -3.20 42.08
C SER A 658 4.07 -4.65 41.60
N ALA A 659 3.15 -5.16 40.78
CA ALA A 659 3.17 -6.54 40.31
C ALA A 659 4.20 -6.76 39.21
N GLY A 660 5.11 -7.70 39.45
CA GLY A 660 5.86 -8.37 38.37
C GLY A 660 6.80 -7.48 37.54
N SER A 661 7.29 -6.36 38.07
CA SER A 661 8.17 -5.43 37.32
C SER A 661 9.36 -6.15 36.68
N ARG A 662 9.99 -7.10 37.39
CA ARG A 662 11.11 -7.87 36.83
C ARG A 662 10.69 -8.79 35.68
N ALA A 663 9.53 -9.45 35.79
CA ALA A 663 9.02 -10.33 34.76
C ALA A 663 8.63 -9.53 33.50
N VAL A 664 8.00 -8.36 33.68
CA VAL A 664 7.70 -7.45 32.57
C VAL A 664 8.97 -6.95 31.90
N GLU A 665 9.99 -6.56 32.66
CA GLU A 665 11.27 -6.12 32.10
C GLU A 665 11.97 -7.21 31.27
N VAL A 666 12.00 -8.45 31.78
CA VAL A 666 12.60 -9.58 31.05
C VAL A 666 11.81 -9.88 29.78
N ALA A 667 10.48 -9.92 29.86
CA ALA A 667 9.64 -10.15 28.70
C ALA A 667 9.76 -9.00 27.67
N ALA A 668 9.80 -7.74 28.13
CA ALA A 668 9.95 -6.57 27.26
C ALA A 668 11.25 -6.60 26.45
N GLU A 669 12.37 -7.00 27.06
CA GLU A 669 13.63 -7.17 26.33
C GLU A 669 13.59 -8.35 25.35
N ALA A 670 12.93 -9.47 25.72
CA ALA A 670 12.77 -10.62 24.84
C ALA A 670 11.88 -10.31 23.62
N GLU A 671 10.79 -9.55 23.82
CA GLU A 671 9.93 -9.07 22.73
C GLU A 671 10.67 -8.06 21.85
N PHE A 672 11.38 -7.11 22.45
CA PHE A 672 12.14 -6.11 21.70
C PHE A 672 13.27 -6.72 20.85
N ALA A 673 13.86 -7.82 21.31
CA ALA A 673 14.86 -8.56 20.54
C ALA A 673 14.26 -9.23 19.29
N GLN A 674 12.98 -9.58 19.31
CA GLN A 674 12.27 -10.21 18.20
C GLN A 674 11.63 -9.19 17.26
N ASN A 675 11.02 -8.15 17.82
CA ASN A 675 10.38 -7.06 17.10
C ASN A 675 10.74 -5.72 17.76
N ARG A 676 11.55 -4.89 17.08
CA ARG A 676 11.98 -3.60 17.62
C ARG A 676 10.86 -2.58 17.74
N SER A 677 9.80 -2.67 16.93
CA SER A 677 8.70 -1.71 16.94
C SER A 677 7.88 -1.77 18.25
N VAL A 678 7.92 -2.91 18.97
CA VAL A 678 7.27 -3.08 20.29
C VAL A 678 7.74 -2.06 21.33
N ALA A 679 8.90 -1.42 21.13
CA ALA A 679 9.38 -0.31 21.96
C ALA A 679 8.35 0.82 22.10
N TYR A 680 7.53 1.08 21.08
CA TYR A 680 6.44 2.07 21.15
C TYR A 680 5.35 1.65 22.14
N ALA A 681 4.92 0.38 22.09
CA ALA A 681 3.95 -0.17 23.03
C ALA A 681 4.50 -0.18 24.48
N ILE A 682 5.78 -0.53 24.66
CA ILE A 682 6.43 -0.52 25.97
C ILE A 682 6.57 0.90 26.51
N ALA A 683 6.99 1.86 25.67
CA ALA A 683 7.05 3.27 26.06
C ALA A 683 5.67 3.80 26.49
N ALA A 684 4.62 3.45 25.73
CA ALA A 684 3.25 3.80 26.08
C ALA A 684 2.82 3.18 27.42
N HIS A 685 3.17 1.92 27.69
CA HIS A 685 2.89 1.26 28.97
C HIS A 685 3.56 1.96 30.15
N TYR A 686 4.86 2.24 30.07
CA TYR A 686 5.56 2.94 31.16
C TYR A 686 5.04 4.36 31.38
N ALA A 687 4.60 5.05 30.31
CA ALA A 687 3.93 6.33 30.43
C ALA A 687 2.59 6.21 31.20
N ARG A 688 1.80 5.17 30.94
CA ARG A 688 0.51 4.90 31.62
C ARG A 688 0.65 4.63 33.11
N ILE A 689 1.71 3.95 33.55
CA ILE A 689 1.95 3.69 34.97
C ILE A 689 2.70 4.83 35.69
N GLY A 690 3.12 5.87 34.94
CA GLY A 690 3.76 7.07 35.47
C GLY A 690 5.30 7.01 35.56
N ASP A 691 5.93 5.95 35.03
CA ASP A 691 7.39 5.83 34.98
C ASP A 691 7.94 6.49 33.71
N MET A 692 7.93 7.83 33.71
CA MET A 692 8.41 8.63 32.58
C MET A 692 9.87 8.38 32.19
N PRO A 693 10.83 8.20 33.13
CA PRO A 693 12.20 7.84 32.78
C PRO A 693 12.29 6.55 31.94
N LYS A 694 11.58 5.48 32.33
CA LYS A 694 11.54 4.25 31.52
C LYS A 694 10.82 4.46 30.19
N ALA A 695 9.71 5.19 30.18
CA ALA A 695 8.97 5.49 28.95
C ALA A 695 9.86 6.20 27.91
N LEU A 696 10.61 7.21 28.33
CA LEU A 696 11.54 7.95 27.47
C LEU A 696 12.74 7.10 27.03
N SER A 697 13.25 6.24 27.90
CA SER A 697 14.33 5.29 27.56
C SER A 697 13.90 4.33 26.45
N TRP A 698 12.70 3.76 26.54
CA TRP A 698 12.15 2.90 25.50
C TRP A 698 11.84 3.65 24.22
N LEU A 699 11.28 4.86 24.31
CA LEU A 699 11.04 5.70 23.13
C LEU A 699 12.34 6.09 22.41
N ALA A 700 13.43 6.32 23.14
CA ALA A 700 14.74 6.61 22.55
C ALA A 700 15.34 5.41 21.78
N ARG A 701 14.98 4.18 22.19
CA ARG A 701 15.36 2.92 21.53
C ARG A 701 14.42 2.53 20.38
N ALA A 702 13.24 3.17 20.28
CA ALA A 702 12.27 2.85 19.27
C ALA A 702 12.81 3.14 17.86
N PRO A 703 12.58 2.24 16.90
CA PRO A 703 13.09 2.42 15.55
C PRO A 703 12.31 3.53 14.84
N VAL A 704 12.93 4.19 13.87
CA VAL A 704 12.31 5.25 13.05
C VAL A 704 12.02 4.79 11.61
N ARG A 705 12.30 3.51 11.34
CA ARG A 705 11.99 2.72 10.14
C ARG A 705 11.54 1.34 10.61
N ASN A 706 10.75 0.64 9.83
CA ASN A 706 10.12 -0.63 10.18
C ASN A 706 9.41 -0.51 11.53
N THR A 707 8.56 0.51 11.66
CA THR A 707 7.90 0.81 12.93
C THR A 707 6.51 0.17 13.04
N ASP A 708 6.06 -0.53 12.01
CA ASP A 708 4.76 -1.22 11.90
C ASP A 708 3.56 -0.33 12.25
N GLY A 709 3.67 0.98 12.03
CA GLY A 709 2.62 1.92 12.45
C GLY A 709 2.50 2.12 13.97
N GLN A 710 3.36 1.50 14.78
CA GLN A 710 3.20 1.45 16.24
C GLN A 710 3.36 2.81 16.92
N TRP A 711 4.01 3.80 16.31
CA TRP A 711 4.07 5.16 16.85
C TRP A 711 2.67 5.75 17.09
N SER A 712 1.67 5.31 16.32
CA SER A 712 0.29 5.80 16.44
C SER A 712 -0.35 5.45 17.80
N LEU A 713 0.18 4.45 18.51
CA LEU A 713 -0.20 4.14 19.89
C LEU A 713 0.09 5.30 20.86
N LEU A 714 1.06 6.15 20.52
CA LEU A 714 1.43 7.30 21.33
C LEU A 714 0.43 8.45 21.24
N TYR A 715 -0.57 8.39 20.36
CA TYR A 715 -1.66 9.37 20.28
C TYR A 715 -2.82 9.09 21.24
N TRP A 716 -2.84 7.92 21.90
CA TRP A 716 -3.94 7.57 22.80
C TRP A 716 -4.01 8.51 24.02
N PRO A 717 -5.21 8.78 24.57
CA PRO A 717 -5.38 9.73 25.67
C PRO A 717 -4.54 9.38 26.91
N SER A 718 -4.48 8.11 27.29
CA SER A 718 -3.69 7.64 28.44
C SER A 718 -2.17 7.82 28.30
N VAL A 719 -1.69 8.09 27.08
CA VAL A 719 -0.25 8.28 26.77
C VAL A 719 0.12 9.77 26.66
N ALA A 720 -0.83 10.69 26.88
CA ALA A 720 -0.62 12.14 26.81
C ALA A 720 0.62 12.67 27.59
N PRO A 721 0.98 12.15 28.78
CA PRO A 721 2.18 12.61 29.49
C PRO A 721 3.48 12.47 28.67
N LEU A 722 3.61 11.43 27.84
CA LEU A 722 4.79 11.21 27.01
C LEU A 722 4.90 12.24 25.88
N ARG A 723 3.77 12.71 25.34
CA ARG A 723 3.75 13.72 24.27
C ARG A 723 4.22 15.09 24.73
N ARG A 724 4.17 15.38 26.04
CA ARG A 724 4.67 16.63 26.63
C ARG A 724 6.19 16.76 26.58
N ASP A 725 6.91 15.65 26.43
CA ASP A 725 8.36 15.65 26.31
C ASP A 725 8.81 15.92 24.86
N PRO A 726 9.78 16.81 24.61
CA PRO A 726 10.28 17.08 23.26
C PRO A 726 10.85 15.86 22.53
N LEU A 727 11.28 14.80 23.25
CA LEU A 727 11.75 13.56 22.62
C LEU A 727 10.67 12.95 21.72
N PHE A 728 9.40 12.98 22.13
CA PHE A 728 8.27 12.50 21.32
C PHE A 728 8.22 13.19 19.95
N PHE A 729 8.20 14.52 19.93
CA PHE A 729 8.11 15.28 18.69
C PHE A 729 9.34 15.05 17.80
N ARG A 730 10.53 14.91 18.40
CA ARG A 730 11.78 14.59 17.67
C ARG A 730 11.75 13.19 17.07
N THR A 731 11.18 12.21 17.76
CA THR A 731 10.98 10.86 17.21
C THR A 731 10.07 10.93 15.99
N LEU A 732 8.91 11.61 16.08
CA LEU A 732 8.02 11.77 14.93
C LEU A 732 8.65 12.56 13.78
N ALA A 733 9.51 13.53 14.08
CA ALA A 733 10.30 14.22 13.06
C ALA A 733 11.25 13.26 12.32
N ARG A 734 11.92 12.36 13.04
CA ARG A 734 12.81 11.35 12.44
C ARG A 734 12.08 10.30 11.60
N ILE A 735 10.82 10.02 11.93
CA ILE A 735 9.94 9.16 11.12
C ILE A 735 9.49 9.88 9.84
N GLY A 736 9.46 11.23 9.83
CA GLY A 736 9.10 12.06 8.66
C GLY A 736 7.73 12.76 8.77
N LEU A 737 7.00 12.57 9.88
CA LEU A 737 5.68 13.16 10.07
C LEU A 737 5.71 14.69 10.17
N VAL A 738 6.77 15.24 10.75
CA VAL A 738 6.92 16.70 10.85
C VAL A 738 7.03 17.35 9.47
N ASP A 739 7.71 16.71 8.52
CA ASP A 739 7.78 17.21 7.14
C ASP A 739 6.44 17.11 6.42
N PHE A 740 5.69 16.04 6.68
CA PHE A 740 4.31 15.91 6.21
C PHE A 740 3.42 17.07 6.72
N TRP A 741 3.40 17.33 8.04
CA TRP A 741 2.59 18.42 8.61
C TRP A 741 3.00 19.80 8.11
N ARG A 742 4.31 20.05 7.99
CA ARG A 742 4.83 21.33 7.49
C ARG A 742 4.45 21.57 6.03
N ARG A 743 4.53 20.55 5.16
CA ARG A 743 4.15 20.68 3.74
C ARG A 743 2.67 21.03 3.57
N GLN A 744 1.82 20.53 4.46
CA GLN A 744 0.37 20.76 4.43
C GLN A 744 -0.08 22.01 5.22
N ASP A 745 0.83 22.67 5.94
CA ASP A 745 0.53 23.67 6.98
C ASP A 745 -0.62 23.27 7.93
N ARG A 746 -0.72 21.97 8.20
CA ARG A 746 -1.77 21.36 9.01
C ARG A 746 -1.11 20.56 10.13
N TRP A 747 -1.48 20.88 11.36
CA TRP A 747 -0.84 20.34 12.56
C TRP A 747 -1.74 19.29 13.24
N PRO A 748 -1.17 18.23 13.82
CA PRO A 748 -1.91 17.15 14.46
C PRO A 748 -2.58 17.62 15.75
N ASP A 749 -3.60 16.88 16.19
CA ASP A 749 -4.47 17.28 17.30
C ASP A 749 -3.69 17.54 18.60
N PHE A 750 -2.66 16.73 18.85
CA PHE A 750 -1.85 16.83 20.07
C PHE A 750 -1.12 18.17 20.19
N CYS A 751 -0.84 18.87 19.09
CA CYS A 751 -0.17 20.17 19.12
C CYS A 751 -0.98 21.27 19.81
N SER A 752 -2.28 21.03 20.03
CA SER A 752 -3.18 21.92 20.78
C SER A 752 -3.44 21.42 22.21
N GLU A 753 -2.79 20.35 22.67
CA GLU A 753 -2.96 19.83 24.02
C GLU A 753 -2.36 20.76 25.08
N PRO A 754 -3.01 20.92 26.23
CA PRO A 754 -2.45 21.70 27.33
C PRO A 754 -1.23 21.00 27.95
N GLY A 755 -0.23 21.82 28.32
CA GLY A 755 0.94 21.35 29.04
C GLY A 755 2.06 20.75 28.18
N LEU A 756 2.01 20.92 26.85
CA LEU A 756 3.17 20.69 26.00
C LEU A 756 4.32 21.62 26.43
N ARG A 757 5.54 21.06 26.48
CA ARG A 757 6.76 21.83 26.82
C ARG A 757 7.43 22.48 25.61
N TYR A 758 6.79 22.38 24.44
CA TYR A 758 7.29 22.88 23.18
C TYR A 758 6.10 23.32 22.31
N ASP A 759 6.32 24.34 21.48
CA ASP A 759 5.38 24.70 20.41
C ASP A 759 5.74 23.91 19.15
N CYS A 760 4.79 23.19 18.58
CA CYS A 760 5.05 22.32 17.42
C CYS A 760 5.62 23.08 16.22
N ARG A 761 5.10 24.28 15.91
CA ARG A 761 5.56 25.08 14.77
C ARG A 761 6.99 25.56 14.98
N GLN A 762 7.30 26.07 16.16
CA GLN A 762 8.64 26.55 16.53
C GLN A 762 9.65 25.40 16.61
N GLU A 763 9.29 24.28 17.23
CA GLU A 763 10.16 23.10 17.37
C GLU A 763 10.45 22.49 16.00
N ALA A 764 9.45 22.40 15.12
CA ALA A 764 9.64 21.98 13.74
C ALA A 764 10.60 22.92 12.98
N GLY A 765 10.44 24.24 13.13
CA GLY A 765 11.39 25.23 12.59
C GLY A 765 12.79 25.15 13.20
N ARG A 766 12.92 24.69 14.45
CA ARG A 766 14.22 24.44 15.09
C ARG A 766 14.89 23.19 14.52
N LEU A 767 14.18 22.07 14.44
CA LEU A 767 14.67 20.82 13.84
C LEU A 767 15.07 21.00 12.39
N ALA A 768 14.29 21.82 11.67
CA ALA A 768 14.58 22.26 10.33
C ALA A 768 15.96 22.89 10.15
N ARG A 769 16.24 23.90 10.98
CA ARG A 769 17.49 24.65 10.94
C ARG A 769 18.69 23.83 11.38
N LEU A 770 18.48 22.85 12.26
CA LEU A 770 19.54 21.98 12.76
C LEU A 770 19.94 20.87 11.78
N GLY A 771 19.28 20.77 10.62
CA GLY A 771 19.51 19.69 9.66
C GLY A 771 19.20 18.29 10.21
N ARG A 772 18.65 18.21 11.43
CA ARG A 772 18.27 16.98 12.10
C ARG A 772 16.75 16.93 12.06
N ALA A 773 16.28 16.23 11.02
CA ALA A 773 14.88 15.99 10.65
C ALA A 773 14.17 17.07 9.82
N ILE A 774 14.70 17.36 8.62
CA ILE A 774 13.89 17.53 7.37
C ILE A 774 14.42 16.65 6.21
N SER A 775 15.41 15.79 6.46
CA SER A 775 15.96 14.92 5.44
C SER A 775 16.40 13.61 6.07
N GLY A 776 15.44 12.70 6.19
CA GLY A 776 15.69 11.26 6.09
C GLY A 776 15.77 10.78 4.63
N GLY A 777 15.83 11.70 3.66
CA GLY A 777 16.01 11.44 2.24
C GLY A 777 16.83 12.56 1.58
N SER A 778 17.78 12.17 0.73
CA SER A 778 18.79 13.00 0.04
C SER A 778 19.90 13.58 0.92
N GLY A 779 21.01 12.86 0.98
CA GLY A 779 22.32 13.46 1.17
C GLY A 779 22.88 13.89 -0.19
N ALA A 780 22.57 15.11 -0.61
CA ALA A 780 23.39 15.83 -1.59
C ALA A 780 24.01 17.04 -0.89
N SER A 781 25.26 16.87 -0.43
CA SER A 781 26.17 18.00 -0.23
C SER A 781 27.59 17.58 -0.62
N ARG A 782 27.82 17.42 -1.93
CA ARG A 782 28.87 18.09 -2.72
C ARG A 782 28.88 17.55 -4.14
#